data_AF-A0A238JV14-F1
#
_entry.id   AF-A0A238JV14-F1
#
_cell.length_a   1.000
_cell.length_b   1.000
_cell.length_c   1.000
_cell.angle_alpha   90.00
_cell.angle_beta   90.00
_cell.angle_gamma   90.00
#
_symmetry.space_group_name_H-M   'P 1'
#
loop_
_entity.id
_entity.type
_entity.pdbx_description
1 polymer ?
#
loop_
_entity_poly.entity_id
_entity_poly.type
_entity_poly.pdbx_seq_one_letter_code
_entity_poly.pdbx_strand_id
1 'polypeptide(L)'
;MKLKELISDKRSSISGQGIDKTAYSQTLRHLQSYSFWEGSEDKPRLWEHQKAAIATIVAYLHGDKQIPERPEQTEAALLKLPTGTGKSGIIAILARCLPKVRRVLVLTPRTALTEQLLADIRYRFWSHLGYDVNGSTLFTAEADVFGTTLENVYVEQFLPKNVGMVMQHLGDRATDRAILVGTHQALGGIRKTAHDPDNVGSEVAAALLAHIRDQFDLVIVDEGHYEPAISWSRGVREFNLPTLLLSATPYRNDYKSFRVRGRYLFNFPYRQAVEERIIRPADIIAPEGDAELIAREAAIPQFVGIMHRELTERLREAERWFLNGDAPKVMVRGDDLETLTLLQTEINRVFDTQAVVIHDRAKKTKQNGDMFTCVASALRSRPDAQFWIHQNKLMEGIDDPSFVAVAIFDLMGNARQLVQQIGRATRYSRGEDGATQRGWILSTPANAERIRTTWQRYQGYEEYAARNTAHIVTNEVTLPDRLLEYMAEYQYINGEFRGRFEFEHPLAAGDIQIPRTAAVLRTAAPLPDIRVFATMIEEAIMDRDRFKITPIKDMPDGSLGFSYYAWRNSPYLIDRFFSEWKLGIFLAVQQGELVFMHDTEGLVVDMEDLSLKRVGRSVMEKAFPEDDDKSSRLSRMSFSSLDMSQHAIRAMALRTRSFADAFTDLLDPSLVPATAAGFVNGTARYVGFNRSRLRDATERYVSVADYVTWTTEIAAELADANRKRSHVFDRYAALVEDIDDEEAQPVSILLDPSLDDMRDDEAGGAAWALLEDIDYFDLCAEVDGETGEFVIQIGDEEVPCSVEFISETRKYRIASTKLDELAPAPEGDDRRQALTLVQRLNKGQAFRILTQRDGVVYSEGSFYEPKLQWVQDGETKPVLEYIHACATLDAVVSEKGDNEYADNKENWYKQSIFGIFSSVCEGLLADNGIEEDKLTAAIEAIPVWLCDDDAREAADFIGFDPENRKIVLVHAKVGNVGQGGTGYHVGGLQDVGRQALASLGFISRGQPSTVWTPERWQTDVQANQVTLNGRSRIFRNPEDLTAVQLNDLLHACCRNPSFDREIWIVGAKMARRQALVDGLDRQPWPNRLRQFLMHWDAMQTACARANTRLRFYCSS
;
A
#
# COMPACT_ATOMS: atom_id res chain seq x y z
N MET A 1 2.69 50.51 16.48
CA MET A 1 1.30 50.16 16.15
C MET A 1 0.49 49.93 17.43
N LYS A 2 -0.57 50.71 17.65
CA LYS A 2 -1.49 50.52 18.78
C LYS A 2 -2.35 49.28 18.55
N LEU A 3 -2.82 48.62 19.62
CA LEU A 3 -3.65 47.42 19.47
C LEU A 3 -4.92 47.67 18.64
N LYS A 4 -5.52 48.86 18.76
CA LYS A 4 -6.69 49.26 17.94
C LYS A 4 -6.36 49.33 16.45
N GLU A 5 -5.16 49.79 16.10
CA GLU A 5 -4.68 49.83 14.70
C GLU A 5 -4.45 48.41 14.19
N LEU A 6 -3.87 47.53 15.02
CA LEU A 6 -3.65 46.13 14.68
C LEU A 6 -4.96 45.37 14.45
N ILE A 7 -5.97 45.59 15.30
CA ILE A 7 -7.32 45.01 15.14
C ILE A 7 -7.98 45.47 13.84
N SER A 8 -7.70 46.69 13.39
CA SER A 8 -8.22 47.21 12.11
C SER A 8 -7.39 46.81 10.89
N ASP A 9 -6.20 46.24 11.09
CA ASP A 9 -5.33 45.84 9.99
C ASP A 9 -5.83 44.52 9.39
N LYS A 10 -6.29 44.57 8.14
CA LYS A 10 -6.81 43.41 7.40
C LYS A 10 -5.76 42.31 7.19
N ARG A 11 -4.46 42.64 7.34
CA ARG A 11 -3.35 41.68 7.32
C ARG A 11 -3.25 40.87 8.60
N SER A 12 -3.96 41.24 9.67
CA SER A 12 -3.99 40.53 10.94
C SER A 12 -5.36 39.92 11.20
N SER A 13 -5.40 38.82 11.95
CA SER A 13 -6.65 38.16 12.40
C SER A 13 -7.07 38.56 13.82
N ILE A 14 -6.30 39.45 14.47
CA ILE A 14 -6.47 39.81 15.87
C ILE A 14 -7.80 40.55 16.09
N SER A 15 -8.68 39.98 16.92
CA SER A 15 -9.99 40.55 17.26
C SER A 15 -10.00 41.39 18.56
N GLY A 16 -8.92 41.35 19.34
CA GLY A 16 -8.77 42.07 20.61
C GLY A 16 -9.36 41.38 21.84
N GLN A 17 -10.09 40.26 21.67
CA GLN A 17 -10.56 39.42 22.77
C GLN A 17 -9.39 38.59 23.34
N GLY A 18 -9.37 38.40 24.66
CA GLY A 18 -8.36 37.56 25.33
C GLY A 18 -6.94 38.11 25.36
N ILE A 19 -6.69 39.37 24.94
CA ILE A 19 -5.36 39.99 24.92
C ILE A 19 -5.18 40.96 26.09
N ASP A 20 -4.11 40.81 26.87
CA ASP A 20 -3.70 41.79 27.87
C ASP A 20 -3.19 43.07 27.19
N LYS A 21 -4.09 44.06 27.13
CA LYS A 21 -3.85 45.36 26.49
C LYS A 21 -2.70 46.13 27.15
N THR A 22 -2.52 46.00 28.46
CA THR A 22 -1.49 46.72 29.21
C THR A 22 -0.12 46.13 28.91
N ALA A 23 0.01 44.81 29.01
CA ALA A 23 1.26 44.10 28.71
C ALA A 23 1.66 44.24 27.23
N TYR A 24 0.69 44.16 26.31
CA TYR A 24 0.90 44.46 24.89
C TYR A 24 1.47 45.87 24.70
N SER A 25 0.81 46.88 25.29
CA SER A 25 1.20 48.29 25.10
C SER A 25 2.55 48.62 25.73
N GLN A 26 2.92 47.96 26.83
CA GLN A 26 4.25 48.10 27.44
C GLN A 26 5.33 47.48 26.55
N THR A 27 5.08 46.28 26.01
CA THR A 27 6.03 45.57 25.14
C THR A 27 6.24 46.33 23.83
N LEU A 28 5.17 46.82 23.20
CA LEU A 28 5.29 47.64 21.99
C LEU A 28 6.03 48.96 22.24
N ARG A 29 5.82 49.61 23.39
CA ARG A 29 6.58 50.83 23.75
C ARG A 29 8.07 50.56 23.90
N HIS A 30 8.45 49.42 24.46
CA HIS A 30 9.85 48.99 24.52
C HIS A 30 10.42 48.72 23.11
N LEU A 31 9.66 48.08 22.24
CA LEU A 31 10.11 47.88 20.86
C LEU A 31 10.24 49.21 20.08
N GLN A 32 9.35 50.16 20.36
CA GLN A 32 9.38 51.51 19.78
C GLN A 32 10.53 52.39 20.29
N SER A 33 11.16 52.04 21.41
CA SER A 33 12.31 52.80 21.91
C SER A 33 13.62 52.46 21.19
N TYR A 34 13.64 51.40 20.36
CA TYR A 34 14.77 51.14 19.48
C TYR A 34 14.80 52.11 18.29
N SER A 35 15.98 52.62 17.96
CA SER A 35 16.15 53.64 16.91
C SER A 35 15.74 53.15 15.52
N PHE A 36 15.83 51.84 15.26
CA PHE A 36 15.40 51.22 14.00
C PHE A 36 13.88 51.04 13.86
N TRP A 37 13.09 51.25 14.91
CA TRP A 37 11.67 50.93 14.87
C TRP A 37 10.89 51.89 13.96
N GLU A 38 11.07 53.21 14.08
CA GLU A 38 10.45 54.18 13.16
C GLU A 38 11.42 54.70 12.09
N GLY A 39 12.65 55.06 12.47
CA GLY A 39 13.71 55.60 11.61
C GLY A 39 13.35 56.90 10.85
N SER A 40 14.33 57.79 10.61
CA SER A 40 14.20 58.91 9.65
C SER A 40 14.60 58.47 8.23
N GLU A 41 14.38 59.29 7.19
CA GLU A 41 14.68 58.92 5.78
C GLU A 41 16.11 58.40 5.53
N ASP A 42 17.08 58.80 6.37
CA ASP A 42 18.49 58.39 6.27
C ASP A 42 18.95 57.42 7.40
N LYS A 43 18.02 56.80 8.14
CA LYS A 43 18.35 55.91 9.27
C LYS A 43 17.82 54.48 9.07
N PRO A 44 18.45 53.48 9.73
CA PRO A 44 17.92 52.12 9.82
C PRO A 44 16.42 52.15 10.16
N ARG A 45 15.57 51.48 9.36
CA ARG A 45 14.12 51.39 9.65
C ARG A 45 13.54 50.05 9.24
N LEU A 46 12.56 49.57 10.01
CA LEU A 46 11.74 48.42 9.62
C LEU A 46 10.66 48.81 8.63
N TRP A 47 10.32 47.86 7.76
CA TRP A 47 9.14 47.99 6.91
C TRP A 47 7.86 47.89 7.74
N GLU A 48 6.80 48.56 7.29
CA GLU A 48 5.52 48.59 8.00
C GLU A 48 4.92 47.19 8.19
N HIS A 49 5.05 46.28 7.22
CA HIS A 49 4.58 44.90 7.38
C HIS A 49 5.38 44.12 8.43
N GLN A 50 6.68 44.40 8.60
CA GLN A 50 7.48 43.79 9.67
C GLN A 50 7.02 44.28 11.04
N LYS A 51 6.74 45.58 11.18
CA LYS A 51 6.18 46.16 12.43
C LYS A 51 4.83 45.53 12.77
N ALA A 52 3.94 45.38 11.78
CA ALA A 52 2.62 44.76 11.97
C ALA A 52 2.70 43.25 12.28
N ALA A 53 3.62 42.52 11.65
CA ALA A 53 3.90 41.12 11.97
C ALA A 53 4.40 40.96 13.41
N ILE A 54 5.39 41.75 13.83
CA ILE A 54 5.91 41.75 15.20
C ILE A 54 4.81 42.12 16.19
N ALA A 55 3.99 43.13 15.90
CA ALA A 55 2.84 43.51 16.72
C ALA A 55 1.83 42.35 16.87
N THR A 56 1.55 41.59 15.80
CA THR A 56 0.70 40.39 15.85
C THR A 56 1.28 39.34 16.82
N ILE A 57 2.60 39.13 16.81
CA ILE A 57 3.24 38.17 17.72
C ILE A 57 3.25 38.68 19.16
N VAL A 58 3.44 39.98 19.38
CA VAL A 58 3.30 40.54 20.74
C VAL A 58 1.87 40.37 21.26
N ALA A 59 0.85 40.53 20.41
CA ALA A 59 -0.53 40.23 20.78
C ALA A 59 -0.74 38.75 21.12
N TYR A 60 -0.12 37.83 20.39
CA TYR A 60 -0.11 36.39 20.70
C TYR A 60 0.55 36.05 22.04
N LEU A 61 1.74 36.60 22.31
CA LEU A 61 2.46 36.35 23.56
C LEU A 61 1.65 36.78 24.78
N HIS A 62 0.92 37.89 24.66
CA HIS A 62 0.05 38.44 25.72
C HIS A 62 -1.44 38.06 25.56
N GLY A 63 -1.74 37.11 24.68
CA GLY A 63 -3.10 36.61 24.41
C GLY A 63 -3.39 35.26 25.06
N ASP A 64 -4.68 34.93 25.17
CA ASP A 64 -5.13 33.59 25.54
C ASP A 64 -4.77 32.56 24.46
N LYS A 65 -4.04 31.52 24.85
CA LYS A 65 -3.55 30.45 23.98
C LYS A 65 -4.22 29.10 24.25
N GLN A 66 -5.21 29.04 25.14
CA GLN A 66 -5.91 27.80 25.48
C GLN A 66 -6.68 27.27 24.27
N ILE A 67 -6.69 25.95 24.14
CA ILE A 67 -7.47 25.21 23.14
C ILE A 67 -8.62 24.53 23.90
N PRO A 68 -9.88 25.00 23.80
CA PRO A 68 -11.03 24.44 24.50
C PRO A 68 -11.14 22.90 24.49
N GLU A 69 -10.89 22.27 23.34
CA GLU A 69 -11.00 20.82 23.15
C GLU A 69 -9.81 20.04 23.76
N ARG A 70 -8.69 20.71 24.01
CA ARG A 70 -7.46 20.16 24.60
C ARG A 70 -6.81 21.23 25.52
N PRO A 71 -7.39 21.51 26.70
CA PRO A 71 -6.99 22.63 27.56
C PRO A 71 -5.53 22.57 28.00
N GLU A 72 -4.93 21.39 27.99
CA GLU A 72 -3.51 21.15 28.26
C GLU A 72 -2.59 21.60 27.13
N GLN A 73 -3.10 22.00 25.96
CA GLN A 73 -2.33 22.34 24.77
C GLN A 73 -2.36 23.84 24.44
N THR A 74 -1.21 24.34 24.01
CA THR A 74 -1.01 25.74 23.60
C THR A 74 -1.22 25.91 22.09
N GLU A 75 -2.05 26.88 21.68
CA GLU A 75 -2.20 27.30 20.27
C GLU A 75 -0.93 27.98 19.73
N ALA A 76 -0.57 27.74 18.47
CA ALA A 76 0.53 28.44 17.79
C ALA A 76 0.07 29.63 16.94
N ALA A 77 0.97 30.60 16.76
CA ALA A 77 0.80 31.73 15.85
C ALA A 77 1.46 31.47 14.48
N LEU A 78 0.97 32.13 13.44
CA LEU A 78 1.52 32.00 12.09
C LEU A 78 1.66 33.37 11.39
N LEU A 79 2.84 33.58 10.79
CA LEU A 79 3.12 34.69 9.91
C LEU A 79 3.32 34.16 8.48
N LYS A 80 2.37 34.48 7.59
CA LYS A 80 2.46 34.22 6.16
C LYS A 80 3.12 35.41 5.46
N LEU A 81 4.34 35.23 4.98
CA LEU A 81 5.09 36.27 4.27
C LEU A 81 5.80 35.70 3.03
N PRO A 82 5.67 36.33 1.85
CA PRO A 82 6.39 35.95 0.64
C PRO A 82 7.91 35.89 0.86
N THR A 83 8.60 35.05 0.10
CA THR A 83 10.07 35.00 0.11
C THR A 83 10.65 36.37 -0.23
N GLY A 84 11.75 36.76 0.44
CA GLY A 84 12.41 38.04 0.21
C GLY A 84 11.81 39.25 0.96
N THR A 85 10.72 39.07 1.72
CA THR A 85 10.07 40.18 2.48
C THR A 85 10.64 40.41 3.89
N GLY A 86 11.79 39.82 4.21
CA GLY A 86 12.52 40.09 5.45
C GLY A 86 12.10 39.27 6.68
N LYS A 87 11.70 38.00 6.49
CA LYS A 87 11.35 37.05 7.57
C LYS A 87 12.47 36.93 8.63
N SER A 88 13.72 36.80 8.20
CA SER A 88 14.87 36.68 9.12
C SER A 88 15.00 37.86 10.08
N GLY A 89 14.67 39.08 9.63
CA GLY A 89 14.69 40.27 10.48
C GLY A 89 13.62 40.23 11.57
N ILE A 90 12.42 39.72 11.24
CA ILE A 90 11.35 39.50 12.24
C ILE A 90 11.83 38.50 13.31
N ILE A 91 12.45 37.39 12.89
CA ILE A 91 13.00 36.38 13.80
C ILE A 91 14.08 36.98 14.71
N ALA A 92 15.03 37.73 14.13
CA ALA A 92 16.10 38.37 14.89
C ALA A 92 15.57 39.32 15.97
N ILE A 93 14.55 40.14 15.64
CA ILE A 93 13.94 41.08 16.58
C ILE A 93 13.16 40.35 17.68
N LEU A 94 12.35 39.35 17.32
CA LEU A 94 11.58 38.58 18.31
C LEU A 94 12.50 37.84 19.28
N ALA A 95 13.63 37.31 18.80
CA ALA A 95 14.58 36.59 19.64
C ALA A 95 15.47 37.51 20.51
N ARG A 96 15.83 38.70 20.02
CA ARG A 96 16.81 39.58 20.68
C ARG A 96 16.20 40.75 21.46
N CYS A 97 15.06 41.29 21.02
CA CYS A 97 14.57 42.60 21.48
C CYS A 97 13.32 42.55 22.38
N LEU A 98 12.73 41.37 22.59
CA LEU A 98 11.58 41.24 23.48
C LEU A 98 12.05 41.18 24.95
N PRO A 99 11.44 41.98 25.86
CA PRO A 99 11.96 42.13 27.22
C PRO A 99 11.73 40.87 28.07
N LYS A 100 10.57 40.21 27.92
CA LYS A 100 10.17 39.03 28.70
C LYS A 100 10.52 37.69 28.04
N VAL A 101 10.86 37.69 26.75
CA VAL A 101 11.30 36.48 26.04
C VAL A 101 12.82 36.45 26.12
N ARG A 102 13.36 35.56 26.96
CA ARG A 102 14.79 35.45 27.24
C ARG A 102 15.40 34.22 26.55
N ARG A 103 14.64 33.12 26.43
CA ARG A 103 15.15 31.84 25.92
C ARG A 103 14.34 31.35 24.73
N VAL A 104 14.99 31.22 23.58
CA VAL A 104 14.32 30.97 22.28
C VAL A 104 14.96 29.81 21.55
N LEU A 105 14.12 28.91 21.02
CA LEU A 105 14.55 27.85 20.11
C LEU A 105 14.08 28.20 18.69
N VAL A 106 15.01 28.30 17.75
CA VAL A 106 14.76 28.55 16.34
C VAL A 106 15.05 27.28 15.55
N LEU A 107 14.06 26.79 14.81
CA LEU A 107 14.16 25.58 14.00
C LEU A 107 13.95 25.90 12.52
N THR A 108 14.80 25.30 11.67
CA THR A 108 14.73 25.40 10.21
C THR A 108 14.77 24.01 9.56
N PRO A 109 14.43 23.87 8.27
CA PRO A 109 14.46 22.56 7.63
C PRO A 109 15.85 22.09 7.18
N ARG A 110 16.77 23.04 6.96
CA ARG A 110 18.10 22.75 6.40
C ARG A 110 19.19 23.53 7.11
N THR A 111 20.38 22.93 7.15
CA THR A 111 21.59 23.51 7.76
C THR A 111 21.97 24.87 7.17
N ALA A 112 21.80 25.06 5.85
CA ALA A 112 22.10 26.35 5.22
C ALA A 112 21.24 27.50 5.77
N LEU A 113 19.95 27.25 6.02
CA LEU A 113 19.05 28.22 6.67
C LEU A 113 19.43 28.42 8.14
N THR A 114 19.83 27.35 8.84
CA THR A 114 20.32 27.45 10.22
C THR A 114 21.52 28.39 10.32
N GLU A 115 22.53 28.20 9.46
CA GLU A 115 23.74 29.04 9.42
C GLU A 115 23.39 30.50 9.09
N GLN A 116 22.48 30.71 8.13
CA GLN A 116 22.01 32.05 7.78
C GLN A 116 21.30 32.73 8.96
N LEU A 117 20.31 32.09 9.59
CA LEU A 117 19.57 32.68 10.71
C LEU A 117 20.48 32.90 11.93
N LEU A 118 21.42 31.99 12.17
CA LEU A 118 22.43 32.18 13.22
C LEU A 118 23.25 33.44 12.97
N ALA A 119 23.68 33.68 11.72
CA ALA A 119 24.37 34.90 11.34
C ALA A 119 23.47 36.14 11.43
N ASP A 120 22.21 36.07 11.00
CA ASP A 120 21.24 37.16 11.08
C ASP A 120 20.99 37.59 12.53
N ILE A 121 20.76 36.64 13.44
CA ILE A 121 20.57 36.89 14.88
C ILE A 121 21.81 37.53 15.50
N ARG A 122 23.00 37.05 15.11
CA ARG A 122 24.26 37.51 15.68
C ARG A 122 24.68 38.88 15.15
N TYR A 123 24.69 39.10 13.84
CA TYR A 123 25.41 40.25 13.27
C TYR A 123 24.90 40.71 11.88
N ARG A 124 24.52 39.78 11.00
CA ARG A 124 24.23 40.06 9.58
C ARG A 124 23.00 40.94 9.38
N PHE A 125 21.90 40.69 10.10
CA PHE A 125 20.70 41.52 10.01
C PHE A 125 20.97 42.97 10.42
N TRP A 126 21.71 43.17 11.51
CA TRP A 126 22.06 44.49 12.04
C TRP A 126 22.94 45.28 11.06
N SER A 127 23.90 44.60 10.42
CA SER A 127 24.72 45.18 9.35
C SER A 127 23.88 45.58 8.14
N HIS A 128 22.96 44.71 7.69
CA HIS A 128 22.03 45.02 6.59
C HIS A 128 21.10 46.20 6.90
N LEU A 129 20.76 46.41 8.17
CA LEU A 129 19.94 47.54 8.60
C LEU A 129 20.72 48.87 8.57
N GLY A 130 22.05 48.82 8.51
CA GLY A 130 22.93 49.98 8.43
C GLY A 130 23.70 50.30 9.72
N TYR A 131 23.77 49.36 10.68
CA TYR A 131 24.62 49.52 11.86
C TYR A 131 26.05 49.04 11.58
N ASP A 132 27.02 49.65 12.27
CA ASP A 132 28.42 49.22 12.22
C ASP A 132 28.61 47.93 13.02
N VAL A 133 29.13 46.90 12.36
CA VAL A 133 29.24 45.54 12.90
C VAL A 133 30.67 45.05 12.67
N ASN A 134 31.34 44.65 13.77
CA ASN A 134 32.71 44.17 13.69
C ASN A 134 32.77 42.70 13.24
N GLY A 135 32.77 42.49 11.92
CA GLY A 135 32.87 41.16 11.31
C GLY A 135 31.71 40.24 11.69
N SER A 136 32.02 39.03 12.16
CA SER A 136 31.04 38.01 12.57
C SER A 136 30.79 37.96 14.08
N THR A 137 31.27 38.96 14.82
CA THR A 137 31.07 39.04 16.28
C THR A 137 29.61 39.36 16.62
N LEU A 138 29.15 38.93 17.80
CA LEU A 138 27.80 39.21 18.26
C LEU A 138 27.58 40.73 18.38
N PHE A 139 26.58 41.23 17.67
CA PHE A 139 26.17 42.62 17.74
C PHE A 139 25.47 42.91 19.08
N THR A 140 26.04 43.87 19.79
CA THR A 140 25.49 44.50 20.99
C THR A 140 25.59 46.01 20.79
N ALA A 141 24.68 46.77 21.39
CA ALA A 141 24.65 48.21 21.21
C ALA A 141 24.12 48.88 22.47
N GLU A 142 24.73 50.00 22.84
CA GLU A 142 24.30 50.81 23.97
C GLU A 142 23.13 51.73 23.61
N ALA A 143 22.41 52.20 24.63
CA ALA A 143 21.19 52.98 24.45
C ALA A 143 21.39 54.31 23.70
N ASP A 144 22.58 54.88 23.72
CA ASP A 144 22.94 56.13 23.03
C ASP A 144 22.92 55.99 21.49
N VAL A 145 23.34 54.84 20.96
CA VAL A 145 23.34 54.54 19.51
C VAL A 145 22.02 53.86 19.08
N PHE A 146 21.46 53.03 19.96
CA PHE A 146 20.39 52.10 19.61
C PHE A 146 19.02 52.51 20.16
N GLY A 147 18.94 53.61 20.91
CA GLY A 147 17.74 54.09 21.62
C GLY A 147 17.41 53.30 22.89
N THR A 148 17.80 52.03 22.95
CA THR A 148 17.70 51.14 24.12
C THR A 148 18.83 50.11 24.05
N THR A 149 19.46 49.79 25.17
CA THR A 149 20.58 48.83 25.19
C THR A 149 20.13 47.45 24.68
N LEU A 150 20.84 46.92 23.69
CA LEU A 150 20.69 45.56 23.21
C LEU A 150 21.65 44.65 23.98
N GLU A 151 21.07 43.89 24.92
CA GLU A 151 21.80 43.04 25.85
C GLU A 151 22.65 41.95 25.15
N ASN A 152 23.67 41.45 25.85
CA ASN A 152 24.41 40.27 25.46
C ASN A 152 23.52 39.01 25.50
N VAL A 153 23.85 37.98 24.72
CA VAL A 153 23.07 36.73 24.61
C VAL A 153 23.99 35.56 24.27
N TYR A 154 23.68 34.40 24.81
CA TYR A 154 24.28 33.15 24.35
C TYR A 154 23.59 32.67 23.07
N VAL A 155 24.30 32.59 21.95
CA VAL A 155 23.75 32.09 20.66
C VAL A 155 24.56 30.90 20.18
N GLU A 156 23.93 29.75 20.04
CA GLU A 156 24.60 28.51 19.68
C GLU A 156 23.81 27.67 18.66
N GLN A 157 24.53 26.87 17.87
CA GLN A 157 23.90 25.93 16.95
C GLN A 157 23.36 24.71 17.70
N PHE A 158 22.08 24.40 17.52
CA PHE A 158 21.40 23.26 18.12
C PHE A 158 21.63 22.00 17.28
N LEU A 159 22.63 21.21 17.68
CA LEU A 159 23.04 19.95 17.04
C LEU A 159 23.31 18.87 18.11
N PRO A 160 23.12 17.57 17.80
CA PRO A 160 23.39 16.48 18.73
C PRO A 160 24.80 16.54 19.35
N LYS A 161 25.82 16.88 18.53
CA LYS A 161 27.21 17.00 18.99
C LYS A 161 27.47 18.14 19.99
N ASN A 162 26.59 19.14 20.05
CA ASN A 162 26.75 20.33 20.89
C ASN A 162 25.99 20.23 22.23
N VAL A 163 25.22 19.16 22.46
CA VAL A 163 24.31 19.02 23.62
C VAL A 163 25.01 19.25 24.96
N GLY A 164 26.17 18.64 25.19
CA GLY A 164 26.92 18.80 26.45
C GLY A 164 27.39 20.24 26.71
N MET A 165 27.94 20.89 25.68
CA MET A 165 28.38 22.29 25.75
C MET A 165 27.19 23.23 25.98
N VAL A 166 26.09 23.04 25.26
CA VAL A 166 24.87 23.84 25.43
C VAL A 166 24.33 23.71 26.85
N MET A 167 24.27 22.50 27.40
CA MET A 167 23.82 22.28 28.79
C MET A 167 24.73 22.96 29.81
N GLN A 168 26.04 22.94 29.61
CA GLN A 168 26.98 23.64 30.48
C GLN A 168 26.71 25.15 30.50
N HIS A 169 26.49 25.77 29.34
CA HIS A 169 26.20 27.21 29.26
C HIS A 169 24.81 27.58 29.78
N LEU A 170 23.78 26.77 29.50
CA LEU A 170 22.42 26.98 30.01
C LEU A 170 22.31 26.80 31.53
N GLY A 171 23.22 26.01 32.13
CA GLY A 171 23.34 25.84 33.58
C GLY A 171 24.07 26.99 34.29
N ASP A 172 24.77 27.86 33.56
CA ASP A 172 25.42 29.04 34.13
C ASP A 172 24.36 30.11 34.49
N ARG A 173 24.37 30.56 35.75
CA ARG A 173 23.48 31.63 36.24
C ARG A 173 23.69 32.96 35.53
N ALA A 174 24.85 33.18 34.91
CA ALA A 174 25.10 34.36 34.08
C ALA A 174 24.35 34.31 32.72
N THR A 175 23.93 33.12 32.27
CA THR A 175 23.22 32.91 31.00
C THR A 175 21.71 33.05 31.20
N ASP A 176 21.26 34.29 31.36
CA ASP A 176 19.84 34.61 31.46
C ASP A 176 19.14 34.56 30.08
N ARG A 177 19.78 35.09 29.03
CA ARG A 177 19.27 35.09 27.66
C ARG A 177 20.02 34.08 26.78
N ALA A 178 19.29 33.19 26.11
CA ALA A 178 19.86 32.17 25.22
C ALA A 178 19.02 31.96 23.95
N ILE A 179 19.68 31.77 22.82
CA ILE A 179 19.05 31.51 21.52
C ILE A 179 19.74 30.30 20.89
N LEU A 180 18.97 29.23 20.68
CA LEU A 180 19.45 28.02 20.04
C LEU A 180 18.90 27.96 18.62
N VAL A 181 19.75 27.74 17.62
CA VAL A 181 19.34 27.68 16.19
C VAL A 181 19.75 26.34 15.60
N GLY A 182 18.78 25.52 15.18
CA GLY A 182 19.06 24.18 14.65
C GLY A 182 18.11 23.74 13.56
N THR A 183 18.28 22.51 13.09
CA THR A 183 17.35 21.90 12.15
C THR A 183 16.31 21.02 12.83
N HIS A 184 15.22 20.73 12.13
CA HIS A 184 14.25 19.72 12.54
C HIS A 184 14.88 18.34 12.75
N GLN A 185 15.83 17.94 11.90
CA GLN A 185 16.53 16.66 12.03
C GLN A 185 17.45 16.65 13.26
N ALA A 186 18.03 17.80 13.64
CA ALA A 186 18.82 17.89 14.86
C ALA A 186 17.96 17.65 16.11
N LEU A 187 16.75 18.22 16.17
CA LEU A 187 15.78 17.93 17.22
C LEU A 187 15.41 16.45 17.26
N GLY A 188 15.11 15.86 16.10
CA GLY A 188 14.81 14.43 15.98
C GLY A 188 15.96 13.53 16.47
N GLY A 189 17.20 13.86 16.09
CA GLY A 189 18.39 13.12 16.53
C GLY A 189 18.65 13.21 18.03
N ILE A 190 18.47 14.40 18.64
CA ILE A 190 18.57 14.58 20.09
C ILE A 190 17.47 13.80 20.81
N ARG A 191 16.23 13.83 20.29
CA ARG A 191 15.12 13.03 20.83
C ARG A 191 15.40 11.54 20.76
N LYS A 192 15.88 11.03 19.62
CA LYS A 192 16.26 9.62 19.47
C LYS A 192 17.32 9.22 20.49
N THR A 193 18.34 10.05 20.66
CA THR A 193 19.42 9.83 21.66
C THR A 193 18.85 9.77 23.08
N ALA A 194 17.91 10.66 23.43
CA ALA A 194 17.28 10.70 24.75
C ALA A 194 16.36 9.51 25.05
N HIS A 195 15.86 8.80 24.03
CA HIS A 195 14.99 7.63 24.17
C HIS A 195 15.73 6.30 23.99
N ASP A 196 17.04 6.37 23.74
CA ASP A 196 17.92 5.22 23.63
C ASP A 196 18.67 5.05 24.97
N PRO A 197 18.25 4.13 25.85
CA PRO A 197 18.85 3.97 27.17
C PRO A 197 20.30 3.46 27.11
N ASP A 198 20.70 2.83 26.00
CA ASP A 198 22.06 2.31 25.80
C ASP A 198 23.03 3.39 25.27
N ASN A 199 22.52 4.58 24.94
CA ASN A 199 23.33 5.67 24.43
C ASN A 199 24.00 6.46 25.56
N VAL A 200 25.33 6.62 25.49
CA VAL A 200 26.13 7.40 26.47
C VAL A 200 25.65 8.86 26.62
N GLY A 201 25.05 9.44 25.57
CA GLY A 201 24.51 10.79 25.57
C GLY A 201 23.06 10.92 26.07
N SER A 202 22.40 9.82 26.45
CA SER A 202 20.95 9.76 26.70
C SER A 202 20.51 10.70 27.83
N GLU A 203 21.17 10.64 29.00
CA GLU A 203 20.83 11.48 30.15
C GLU A 203 20.96 12.98 29.86
N VAL A 204 22.04 13.39 29.19
CA VAL A 204 22.29 14.81 28.86
C VAL A 204 21.32 15.31 27.78
N ALA A 205 21.00 14.46 26.80
CA ALA A 205 20.00 14.77 25.78
C ALA A 205 18.60 14.92 26.39
N ALA A 206 18.20 14.02 27.30
CA ALA A 206 16.95 14.11 28.04
C ALA A 206 16.89 15.38 28.90
N ALA A 207 17.99 15.71 29.58
CA ALA A 207 18.10 16.93 30.38
C ALA A 207 17.95 18.20 29.55
N LEU A 208 18.54 18.25 28.33
CA LEU A 208 18.38 19.39 27.43
C LEU A 208 16.93 19.56 26.95
N LEU A 209 16.26 18.46 26.58
CA LEU A 209 14.86 18.50 26.15
C LEU A 209 13.94 18.96 27.29
N ALA A 210 14.16 18.48 28.52
CA ALA A 210 13.45 18.94 29.70
C ALA A 210 13.73 20.43 29.99
N HIS A 211 14.98 20.86 29.88
CA HIS A 211 15.36 22.25 30.07
C HIS A 211 14.69 23.18 29.04
N ILE A 212 14.60 22.76 27.78
CA ILE A 212 13.86 23.49 26.75
C ILE A 212 12.38 23.57 27.15
N ARG A 213 11.72 22.44 27.44
CA ARG A 213 10.31 22.39 27.84
C ARG A 213 10.01 23.32 29.03
N ASP A 214 10.88 23.33 30.03
CA ASP A 214 10.59 23.94 31.32
C ASP A 214 11.09 25.38 31.45
N GLN A 215 12.04 25.83 30.61
CA GLN A 215 12.72 27.12 30.76
C GLN A 215 12.76 27.99 29.49
N PHE A 216 12.33 27.50 28.33
CA PHE A 216 12.27 28.33 27.12
C PHE A 216 10.93 29.05 27.02
N ASP A 217 10.93 30.25 26.44
CA ASP A 217 9.76 31.12 26.37
C ASP A 217 9.05 31.04 25.01
N LEU A 218 9.79 30.69 23.94
CA LEU A 218 9.31 30.74 22.56
C LEU A 218 10.03 29.73 21.67
N VAL A 219 9.26 29.03 20.84
CA VAL A 219 9.77 28.26 19.71
C VAL A 219 9.41 28.98 18.42
N ILE A 220 10.40 29.22 17.57
CA ILE A 220 10.23 29.81 16.24
C ILE A 220 10.57 28.75 15.20
N VAL A 221 9.67 28.51 14.27
CA VAL A 221 9.86 27.59 13.15
C VAL A 221 9.83 28.39 11.86
N ASP A 222 10.97 28.51 11.19
CA ASP A 222 11.05 29.08 9.84
C ASP A 222 10.89 27.99 8.79
N GLU A 223 10.28 28.36 7.67
CA GLU A 223 9.81 27.43 6.64
C GLU A 223 9.03 26.25 7.25
N GLY A 224 8.11 26.55 8.18
CA GLY A 224 7.31 25.55 8.92
C GLY A 224 6.40 24.67 8.06
N HIS A 225 6.49 24.82 6.74
CA HIS A 225 5.88 23.98 5.75
C HIS A 225 6.72 22.74 5.39
N TYR A 226 8.02 22.65 5.69
CA TYR A 226 8.91 21.59 5.15
C TYR A 226 8.49 20.13 5.47
N GLU A 227 8.34 19.29 4.43
CA GLU A 227 8.02 17.86 4.51
C GLU A 227 9.30 17.06 4.84
N PRO A 228 9.41 16.47 6.05
CA PRO A 228 8.60 15.31 6.49
C PRO A 228 7.93 15.55 7.86
N ALA A 229 6.60 15.52 7.91
CA ALA A 229 5.80 16.43 8.76
C ALA A 229 5.32 15.96 10.16
N ILE A 230 5.80 14.85 10.75
CA ILE A 230 5.30 14.39 12.09
C ILE A 230 6.38 14.20 13.15
N SER A 231 7.53 13.60 12.80
CA SER A 231 8.55 13.20 13.78
C SER A 231 9.20 14.38 14.52
N TRP A 232 9.35 15.54 13.87
CA TRP A 232 9.90 16.74 14.50
C TRP A 232 8.84 17.70 15.05
N SER A 233 7.65 17.77 14.43
CA SER A 233 6.52 18.51 14.99
C SER A 233 6.09 17.92 16.33
N ARG A 234 6.27 16.60 16.53
CA ARG A 234 6.16 15.94 17.83
C ARG A 234 7.08 16.57 18.88
N GLY A 235 8.36 16.76 18.58
CA GLY A 235 9.30 17.38 19.53
C GLY A 235 8.88 18.79 19.94
N VAL A 236 8.41 19.59 18.98
CA VAL A 236 7.87 20.93 19.27
C VAL A 236 6.59 20.85 20.11
N ARG A 237 5.67 19.91 19.80
CA ARG A 237 4.42 19.71 20.52
C ARG A 237 4.61 19.21 21.96
N GLU A 238 5.63 18.38 22.21
CA GLU A 238 6.02 17.89 23.54
C GLU A 238 6.49 19.02 24.46
N PHE A 239 7.13 20.06 23.90
CA PHE A 239 7.51 21.24 24.67
C PHE A 239 6.29 22.04 25.13
N ASN A 240 5.20 22.03 24.35
CA ASN A 240 3.96 22.76 24.62
C ASN A 240 4.13 24.28 24.88
N LEU A 241 5.22 24.84 24.36
CA LEU A 241 5.57 26.26 24.50
C LEU A 241 4.82 27.14 23.50
N PRO A 242 4.72 28.46 23.75
CA PRO A 242 4.34 29.42 22.72
C PRO A 242 5.17 29.19 21.45
N THR A 243 4.50 28.99 20.32
CA THR A 243 5.12 28.59 19.05
C THR A 243 4.72 29.55 17.94
N LEU A 244 5.71 29.99 17.17
CA LEU A 244 5.58 30.88 16.02
C LEU A 244 6.02 30.17 14.75
N LEU A 245 5.16 30.15 13.74
CA LEU A 245 5.47 29.64 12.41
C LEU A 245 5.68 30.79 11.43
N LEU A 246 6.71 30.70 10.60
CA LEU A 246 6.91 31.56 9.44
C LEU A 246 6.87 30.72 8.18
N SER A 247 6.08 31.15 7.19
CA SER A 247 5.95 30.42 5.92
C SER A 247 5.58 31.37 4.78
N ALA A 248 6.10 31.10 3.58
CA ALA A 248 5.66 31.77 2.35
C ALA A 248 4.46 31.09 1.69
N THR A 249 4.35 29.78 1.86
CA THR A 249 3.34 28.94 1.21
C THR A 249 2.73 27.99 2.24
N PRO A 250 2.03 28.52 3.26
CA PRO A 250 1.47 27.67 4.29
C PRO A 250 0.29 26.85 3.72
N TYR A 251 0.27 25.55 4.02
CA TYR A 251 -0.75 24.62 3.55
C TYR A 251 -1.40 23.86 4.71
N ARG A 252 -2.51 23.16 4.41
CA ARG A 252 -3.37 22.50 5.40
C ARG A 252 -2.62 21.66 6.43
N ASN A 253 -1.61 20.94 5.94
CA ASN A 253 -0.85 19.99 6.73
C ASN A 253 0.08 20.66 7.74
N ASP A 254 0.65 21.80 7.36
CA ASP A 254 1.49 22.62 8.22
C ASP A 254 0.69 23.10 9.44
N TYR A 255 -0.60 23.42 9.25
CA TYR A 255 -1.49 23.85 10.31
C TYR A 255 -1.83 22.72 11.29
N LYS A 256 -1.94 21.48 10.80
CA LYS A 256 -2.23 20.27 11.57
C LYS A 256 -1.10 19.94 12.56
N SER A 257 0.14 20.06 12.10
CA SER A 257 1.33 19.69 12.88
C SER A 257 1.62 20.67 14.02
N PHE A 258 1.13 21.91 13.97
CA PHE A 258 1.48 22.98 14.93
C PHE A 258 0.29 23.63 15.65
N ARG A 259 -0.91 23.06 15.62
CA ARG A 259 -2.07 23.55 16.41
C ARG A 259 -2.43 25.03 16.13
N VAL A 260 -2.48 25.44 14.86
CA VAL A 260 -2.86 26.81 14.46
C VAL A 260 -4.38 26.89 14.26
N ARG A 261 -5.11 27.76 15.00
CA ARG A 261 -6.58 27.91 14.88
C ARG A 261 -7.05 29.19 14.20
N GLY A 262 -6.11 30.06 13.84
CA GLY A 262 -6.40 31.28 13.10
C GLY A 262 -6.70 32.52 13.95
N ARG A 263 -6.59 32.45 15.29
CA ARG A 263 -6.70 33.62 16.17
C ARG A 263 -5.48 34.55 16.06
N TYR A 264 -4.32 33.97 15.78
CA TYR A 264 -3.01 34.65 15.81
C TYR A 264 -2.28 34.53 14.46
N LEU A 265 -2.90 35.06 13.43
CA LEU A 265 -2.39 35.10 12.05
C LEU A 265 -2.02 36.51 11.60
N PHE A 266 -0.93 36.59 10.84
CA PHE A 266 -0.59 37.72 9.98
C PHE A 266 -0.34 37.24 8.55
N ASN A 267 -0.83 37.97 7.56
CA ASN A 267 -0.61 37.71 6.14
C ASN A 267 -0.12 38.98 5.44
N PHE A 268 1.09 38.94 4.91
CA PHE A 268 1.58 39.97 4.00
C PHE A 268 1.35 39.52 2.55
N PRO A 269 0.42 40.14 1.80
CA PRO A 269 0.08 39.68 0.46
C PRO A 269 1.23 39.85 -0.55
N TYR A 270 1.44 38.86 -1.42
CA TYR A 270 2.40 38.96 -2.54
C TYR A 270 2.20 40.22 -3.39
N ARG A 271 0.95 40.55 -3.73
CA ARG A 271 0.63 41.73 -4.56
C ARG A 271 1.12 43.03 -3.92
N GLN A 272 0.88 43.18 -2.62
CA GLN A 272 1.32 44.35 -1.86
C GLN A 272 2.85 44.43 -1.82
N ALA A 273 3.54 43.30 -1.63
CA ALA A 273 5.00 43.25 -1.64
C ALA A 273 5.61 43.70 -2.99
N VAL A 274 4.92 43.38 -4.10
CA VAL A 274 5.29 43.86 -5.45
C VAL A 274 5.01 45.35 -5.63
N GLU A 275 3.82 45.82 -5.23
CA GLU A 275 3.42 47.24 -5.32
C GLU A 275 4.33 48.16 -4.50
N GLU A 276 4.76 47.72 -3.32
CA GLU A 276 5.70 48.43 -2.43
C GLU A 276 7.17 48.27 -2.86
N ARG A 277 7.46 47.57 -3.98
CA ARG A 277 8.82 47.30 -4.49
C ARG A 277 9.73 46.62 -3.47
N ILE A 278 9.17 45.81 -2.57
CA ILE A 278 9.94 44.96 -1.64
C ILE A 278 10.46 43.72 -2.40
N ILE A 279 9.65 43.20 -3.32
CA ILE A 279 10.01 42.13 -4.25
C ILE A 279 9.65 42.57 -5.68
N ARG A 280 10.29 41.97 -6.68
CA ARG A 280 9.94 42.13 -8.10
C ARG A 280 8.93 41.08 -8.55
N PRO A 281 8.05 41.39 -9.52
CA PRO A 281 7.11 40.41 -10.07
C PRO A 281 7.83 39.31 -10.85
N ALA A 282 7.31 38.09 -10.80
CA ALA A 282 7.74 36.99 -11.66
C ALA A 282 7.03 37.03 -13.02
N ASP A 283 7.79 36.79 -14.09
CA ASP A 283 7.35 36.78 -15.48
C ASP A 283 7.63 35.38 -16.08
N ILE A 284 6.57 34.68 -16.49
CA ILE A 284 6.66 33.33 -17.06
C ILE A 284 6.79 33.43 -18.58
N ILE A 285 7.97 33.12 -19.09
CA ILE A 285 8.29 33.14 -20.52
C ILE A 285 7.79 31.84 -21.15
N ALA A 286 6.90 31.94 -22.13
CA ALA A 286 6.53 30.82 -22.98
C ALA A 286 7.25 30.94 -24.33
N PRO A 287 8.26 30.11 -24.59
CA PRO A 287 8.97 30.12 -25.86
C PRO A 287 8.10 29.53 -26.97
N GLU A 288 8.24 30.06 -28.19
CA GLU A 288 7.64 29.50 -29.41
C GLU A 288 8.42 28.22 -29.83
N GLY A 289 7.71 27.11 -30.11
CA GLY A 289 8.29 25.85 -30.62
C GLY A 289 7.32 24.65 -30.60
N ASP A 290 7.59 23.63 -31.44
CA ASP A 290 6.81 22.38 -31.52
C ASP A 290 7.07 21.44 -30.33
N ALA A 291 6.01 20.80 -29.84
CA ALA A 291 5.98 19.94 -28.65
C ALA A 291 6.23 18.45 -28.95
N GLU A 292 6.98 18.12 -30.00
CA GLU A 292 7.24 16.71 -30.36
C GLU A 292 8.16 16.01 -29.34
N LEU A 293 7.94 14.70 -29.19
CA LEU A 293 8.75 13.79 -28.37
C LEU A 293 10.16 13.67 -28.95
N ILE A 294 11.08 14.46 -28.40
CA ILE A 294 12.50 14.42 -28.75
C ILE A 294 13.24 13.58 -27.69
N ALA A 295 14.18 12.73 -28.13
CA ALA A 295 15.06 12.00 -27.22
C ALA A 295 15.76 12.95 -26.23
N ARG A 296 15.90 12.55 -24.95
CA ARG A 296 16.34 13.44 -23.84
C ARG A 296 17.67 14.16 -24.11
N GLU A 297 18.61 13.50 -24.78
CA GLU A 297 19.91 14.09 -25.18
C GLU A 297 19.77 15.21 -26.23
N ALA A 298 18.78 15.12 -27.13
CA ALA A 298 18.49 16.16 -28.11
C ALA A 298 17.62 17.30 -27.54
N ALA A 299 16.95 17.09 -26.40
CA ALA A 299 16.17 18.12 -25.70
C ALA A 299 17.03 19.16 -24.96
N ILE A 300 18.22 18.77 -24.48
CA ILE A 300 19.13 19.66 -23.74
C ILE A 300 19.66 20.81 -24.63
N PRO A 301 20.24 20.57 -25.82
CA PRO A 301 20.65 21.64 -26.72
C PRO A 301 19.51 22.58 -27.12
N GLN A 302 18.30 22.04 -27.32
CA GLN A 302 17.12 22.85 -27.61
C GLN A 302 16.75 23.76 -26.43
N PHE A 303 16.72 23.22 -25.21
CA PHE A 303 16.43 23.98 -24.00
C PHE A 303 17.47 25.08 -23.74
N VAL A 304 18.77 24.76 -23.85
CA VAL A 304 19.84 25.75 -23.69
C VAL A 304 19.80 26.79 -24.83
N GLY A 305 19.43 26.39 -26.05
CA GLY A 305 19.19 27.31 -27.15
C GLY A 305 18.04 28.29 -26.88
N ILE A 306 16.94 27.82 -26.26
CA ILE A 306 15.86 28.67 -25.77
C ILE A 306 16.37 29.63 -24.70
N MET A 307 17.12 29.13 -23.71
CA MET A 307 17.73 29.98 -22.66
C MET A 307 18.56 31.09 -23.29
N HIS A 308 19.42 30.77 -24.26
CA HIS A 308 20.30 31.75 -24.89
C HIS A 308 19.52 32.83 -25.64
N ARG A 309 18.49 32.44 -26.40
CA ARG A 309 17.62 33.37 -27.12
C ARG A 309 16.85 34.29 -26.17
N GLU A 310 16.29 33.75 -25.10
CA GLU A 310 15.41 34.51 -24.20
C GLU A 310 16.17 35.31 -23.13
N LEU A 311 17.28 34.79 -22.58
CA LEU A 311 17.94 35.42 -21.45
C LEU A 311 19.00 36.46 -21.83
N THR A 312 19.61 36.41 -23.03
CA THR A 312 20.77 37.26 -23.34
C THR A 312 20.50 38.76 -23.17
N GLU A 313 19.44 39.29 -23.78
CA GLU A 313 19.09 40.72 -23.65
C GLU A 313 18.55 41.05 -22.26
N ARG A 314 17.83 40.13 -21.63
CA ARG A 314 17.26 40.30 -20.29
C ARG A 314 18.35 40.40 -19.21
N LEU A 315 19.39 39.56 -19.31
CA LEU A 315 20.54 39.63 -18.41
C LEU A 315 21.30 40.94 -18.59
N ARG A 316 21.52 41.41 -19.82
CA ARG A 316 22.11 42.74 -20.09
C ARG A 316 21.29 43.88 -19.48
N GLU A 317 19.97 43.80 -19.53
CA GLU A 317 19.08 44.78 -18.89
C GLU A 317 19.24 44.74 -17.36
N ALA A 318 19.30 43.54 -16.78
CA ALA A 318 19.43 43.35 -15.33
C ALA A 318 20.75 43.85 -14.74
N GLU A 319 21.82 43.97 -15.52
CA GLU A 319 23.10 44.55 -15.06
C GLU A 319 22.91 45.95 -14.46
N ARG A 320 21.95 46.74 -14.97
CA ARG A 320 21.64 48.09 -14.46
C ARG A 320 21.02 48.07 -13.07
N TRP A 321 20.57 46.91 -12.58
CA TRP A 321 19.97 46.77 -11.26
C TRP A 321 21.01 46.70 -10.13
N PHE A 322 22.31 46.68 -10.46
CA PHE A 322 23.38 46.52 -9.49
C PHE A 322 24.39 47.67 -9.59
N LEU A 323 24.61 48.40 -8.49
CA LEU A 323 25.51 49.57 -8.45
C LEU A 323 27.00 49.18 -8.27
N ASN A 324 27.29 47.95 -7.85
CA ASN A 324 28.62 47.51 -7.38
C ASN A 324 29.36 46.57 -8.35
N GLY A 325 28.89 46.44 -9.59
CA GLY A 325 29.48 45.50 -10.56
C GLY A 325 29.11 44.03 -10.34
N ASP A 326 28.09 43.75 -9.52
CA ASP A 326 27.52 42.40 -9.42
C ASP A 326 26.83 42.01 -10.72
N ALA A 327 27.09 40.79 -11.20
CA ALA A 327 26.49 40.27 -12.43
C ALA A 327 25.17 39.52 -12.14
N PRO A 328 24.17 39.61 -13.02
CA PRO A 328 22.94 38.84 -12.89
C PRO A 328 23.21 37.35 -13.06
N LYS A 329 22.60 36.54 -12.18
CA LYS A 329 22.73 35.08 -12.12
C LYS A 329 21.43 34.37 -12.52
N VAL A 330 21.58 33.14 -12.99
CA VAL A 330 20.50 32.27 -13.45
C VAL A 330 20.57 30.94 -12.69
N MET A 331 19.45 30.53 -12.11
CA MET A 331 19.29 29.18 -11.57
C MET A 331 18.79 28.25 -12.68
N VAL A 332 19.36 27.05 -12.78
CA VAL A 332 18.94 26.03 -13.75
C VAL A 332 18.57 24.76 -13.00
N ARG A 333 17.39 24.20 -13.26
CA ARG A 333 16.86 23.04 -12.54
C ARG A 333 16.72 21.82 -13.45
N GLY A 334 17.17 20.66 -12.97
CA GLY A 334 16.95 19.33 -13.57
C GLY A 334 16.80 18.25 -12.48
N ASP A 335 16.40 17.03 -12.85
CA ASP A 335 16.00 15.99 -11.90
C ASP A 335 17.13 15.07 -11.39
N ASP A 336 18.24 14.93 -12.12
CA ASP A 336 19.31 14.00 -11.76
C ASP A 336 20.70 14.52 -12.15
N LEU A 337 21.74 13.99 -11.50
CA LEU A 337 23.12 14.45 -11.67
C LEU A 337 23.64 14.35 -13.12
N GLU A 338 23.19 13.35 -13.86
CA GLU A 338 23.61 13.14 -15.25
C GLU A 338 23.07 14.27 -16.13
N THR A 339 21.76 14.55 -16.02
CA THR A 339 21.10 15.67 -16.67
C THR A 339 21.76 17.01 -16.29
N LEU A 340 22.08 17.24 -15.01
CA LEU A 340 22.76 18.46 -14.58
C LEU A 340 24.15 18.61 -15.23
N THR A 341 24.88 17.52 -15.44
CA THR A 341 26.23 17.53 -16.04
C THR A 341 26.16 17.80 -17.54
N LEU A 342 25.16 17.24 -18.23
CA LEU A 342 24.89 17.52 -19.64
C LEU A 342 24.46 18.99 -19.84
N LEU A 343 23.55 19.48 -19.00
CA LEU A 343 23.15 20.90 -18.98
C LEU A 343 24.36 21.81 -18.76
N GLN A 344 25.25 21.47 -17.83
CA GLN A 344 26.46 22.26 -17.57
C GLN A 344 27.38 22.33 -18.79
N THR A 345 27.61 21.20 -19.44
CA THR A 345 28.46 21.13 -20.64
C THR A 345 27.90 22.00 -21.75
N GLU A 346 26.60 21.90 -22.00
CA GLU A 346 25.94 22.65 -23.07
C GLU A 346 25.80 24.14 -22.75
N ILE A 347 25.49 24.52 -21.51
CA ILE A 347 25.47 25.92 -21.07
C ILE A 347 26.85 26.55 -21.23
N ASN A 348 27.91 25.86 -20.79
CA ASN A 348 29.29 26.37 -20.93
C ASN A 348 29.66 26.59 -22.39
N ARG A 349 29.24 25.69 -23.29
CA ARG A 349 29.48 25.79 -24.73
C ARG A 349 28.73 26.95 -25.38
N VAL A 350 27.44 27.13 -25.05
CA VAL A 350 26.57 28.10 -25.72
C VAL A 350 26.76 29.52 -25.18
N PHE A 351 26.94 29.67 -23.86
CA PHE A 351 27.09 30.97 -23.21
C PHE A 351 28.55 31.42 -23.01
N ASP A 352 29.52 30.60 -23.42
CA ASP A 352 30.95 30.82 -23.19
C ASP A 352 31.25 31.16 -21.72
N THR A 353 30.84 30.24 -20.83
CA THR A 353 30.83 30.46 -19.38
C THR A 353 31.31 29.24 -18.61
N GLN A 354 31.42 29.38 -17.29
CA GLN A 354 31.69 28.29 -16.35
C GLN A 354 30.57 28.21 -15.33
N ALA A 355 29.55 27.43 -15.67
CA ALA A 355 28.41 27.13 -14.83
C ALA A 355 28.81 26.19 -13.68
N VAL A 356 28.11 26.36 -12.55
CA VAL A 356 28.32 25.60 -11.32
C VAL A 356 27.21 24.55 -11.17
N VAL A 357 27.57 23.31 -10.81
CA VAL A 357 26.58 22.24 -10.51
C VAL A 357 26.59 21.93 -9.02
N ILE A 358 25.40 21.85 -8.41
CA ILE A 358 25.23 21.60 -6.98
C ILE A 358 24.27 20.43 -6.75
N HIS A 359 24.80 19.32 -6.26
CA HIS A 359 24.07 18.08 -6.03
C HIS A 359 24.77 17.21 -4.97
N ASP A 360 24.02 16.42 -4.19
CA ASP A 360 24.58 15.63 -3.07
C ASP A 360 25.69 14.66 -3.49
N ARG A 361 25.57 14.11 -4.69
CA ARG A 361 26.55 13.17 -5.28
C ARG A 361 27.60 13.85 -6.17
N ALA A 362 27.56 15.18 -6.33
CA ALA A 362 28.50 15.90 -7.20
C ALA A 362 29.94 15.85 -6.63
N LYS A 363 30.87 15.29 -7.40
CA LYS A 363 32.29 15.22 -7.03
C LYS A 363 33.13 16.02 -8.02
N LYS A 364 34.07 16.81 -7.51
CA LYS A 364 35.07 17.49 -8.34
C LYS A 364 35.94 16.46 -9.04
N THR A 365 36.14 16.62 -10.33
CA THR A 365 37.05 15.79 -11.13
C THR A 365 38.21 16.64 -11.63
N LYS A 366 39.28 16.01 -12.14
CA LYS A 366 40.39 16.75 -12.79
C LYS A 366 39.93 17.54 -14.01
N GLN A 367 38.83 17.13 -14.64
CA GLN A 367 38.26 17.73 -15.84
C GLN A 367 37.18 18.78 -15.52
N ASN A 368 36.55 18.72 -14.34
CA ASN A 368 35.48 19.62 -13.93
C ASN A 368 35.57 19.96 -12.43
N GLY A 369 36.06 21.17 -12.14
CA GLY A 369 36.25 21.70 -10.79
C GLY A 369 35.02 22.39 -10.19
N ASP A 370 33.98 22.61 -11.00
CA ASP A 370 32.80 23.43 -10.67
C ASP A 370 31.60 22.60 -10.18
N MET A 371 31.91 21.44 -9.60
CA MET A 371 30.96 20.51 -9.00
C MET A 371 31.01 20.65 -7.47
N PHE A 372 29.86 20.85 -6.83
CA PHE A 372 29.78 21.08 -5.38
C PHE A 372 28.65 20.29 -4.71
N THR A 373 28.85 19.87 -3.47
CA THR A 373 27.82 19.18 -2.68
C THR A 373 26.97 20.14 -1.85
N CYS A 374 27.45 21.36 -1.58
CA CYS A 374 26.72 22.36 -0.82
C CYS A 374 26.85 23.78 -1.39
N VAL A 375 25.76 24.55 -1.28
CA VAL A 375 25.63 25.90 -1.83
C VAL A 375 26.66 26.87 -1.25
N ALA A 376 26.93 26.81 0.06
CA ALA A 376 27.90 27.68 0.71
C ALA A 376 29.32 27.51 0.15
N SER A 377 29.71 26.28 -0.21
CA SER A 377 31.01 26.01 -0.82
C SER A 377 31.12 26.55 -2.25
N ALA A 378 30.03 26.42 -3.02
CA ALA A 378 29.92 26.99 -4.35
C ALA A 378 30.03 28.52 -4.31
N LEU A 379 29.29 29.19 -3.42
CA LEU A 379 29.29 30.66 -3.29
C LEU A 379 30.67 31.21 -2.91
N ARG A 380 31.41 30.51 -2.07
CA ARG A 380 32.79 30.92 -1.70
C ARG A 380 33.79 30.69 -2.82
N SER A 381 33.63 29.61 -3.60
CA SER A 381 34.62 29.20 -4.59
C SER A 381 34.41 29.88 -5.95
N ARG A 382 33.14 30.08 -6.33
CA ARG A 382 32.70 30.62 -7.61
C ARG A 382 31.62 31.70 -7.43
N PRO A 383 31.90 32.79 -6.67
CA PRO A 383 30.94 33.89 -6.52
C PRO A 383 30.61 34.58 -7.86
N ASP A 384 31.54 34.47 -8.82
CA ASP A 384 31.52 35.01 -10.18
C ASP A 384 30.61 34.21 -11.15
N ALA A 385 30.22 32.98 -10.81
CA ALA A 385 29.47 32.14 -11.72
C ALA A 385 28.08 32.71 -12.04
N GLN A 386 27.77 32.83 -13.34
CA GLN A 386 26.48 33.30 -13.82
C GLN A 386 25.39 32.21 -13.75
N PHE A 387 25.72 30.97 -14.06
CA PHE A 387 24.75 29.86 -14.11
C PHE A 387 24.95 28.87 -12.97
N TRP A 388 23.86 28.56 -12.27
CA TRP A 388 23.83 27.72 -11.08
C TRP A 388 22.84 26.59 -11.25
N ILE A 389 23.36 25.40 -11.54
CA ILE A 389 22.62 24.21 -11.91
C ILE A 389 22.39 23.35 -10.66
N HIS A 390 21.15 22.94 -10.40
CA HIS A 390 20.81 22.13 -9.23
C HIS A 390 19.61 21.21 -9.45
N GLN A 391 19.50 20.21 -8.59
CA GLN A 391 18.26 19.45 -8.42
C GLN A 391 17.38 20.14 -7.37
N ASN A 392 17.74 20.01 -6.09
CA ASN A 392 16.94 20.51 -4.97
C ASN A 392 17.67 21.51 -4.06
N LYS A 393 18.89 21.92 -4.43
CA LYS A 393 19.81 22.63 -3.52
C LYS A 393 19.60 24.14 -3.44
N LEU A 394 19.10 24.80 -4.50
CA LEU A 394 18.88 26.26 -4.51
C LEU A 394 17.44 26.68 -4.16
N MET A 395 16.57 25.73 -3.82
CA MET A 395 15.18 26.03 -3.46
C MET A 395 15.05 26.80 -2.13
N GLU A 396 16.02 26.63 -1.23
CA GLU A 396 16.02 27.15 0.16
C GLU A 396 17.41 27.63 0.57
N GLY A 397 17.47 28.59 1.52
CA GLY A 397 18.75 29.00 2.14
C GLY A 397 19.65 29.91 1.30
N ILE A 398 19.11 30.53 0.25
CA ILE A 398 19.84 31.51 -0.57
C ILE A 398 19.21 32.89 -0.44
N ASP A 399 20.06 33.84 -0.06
CA ASP A 399 19.77 35.25 0.13
C ASP A 399 20.72 36.08 -0.73
N ASP A 400 20.47 36.02 -2.05
CA ASP A 400 21.25 36.71 -3.06
C ASP A 400 20.29 37.33 -4.11
N PRO A 401 20.18 38.68 -4.19
CA PRO A 401 19.29 39.36 -5.13
C PRO A 401 19.79 39.32 -6.58
N SER A 402 21.05 38.89 -6.82
CA SER A 402 21.62 38.76 -8.15
C SER A 402 21.00 37.63 -8.98
N PHE A 403 20.33 36.66 -8.35
CA PHE A 403 19.56 35.65 -9.09
C PHE A 403 18.32 36.27 -9.71
N VAL A 404 18.36 36.57 -11.00
CA VAL A 404 17.28 37.26 -11.74
C VAL A 404 16.41 36.33 -12.57
N ALA A 405 16.87 35.11 -12.84
CA ALA A 405 16.13 34.15 -13.64
C ALA A 405 16.19 32.72 -13.09
N VAL A 406 15.15 31.94 -13.41
CA VAL A 406 15.08 30.49 -13.21
C VAL A 406 14.75 29.81 -14.53
N ALA A 407 15.60 28.89 -14.95
CA ALA A 407 15.37 28.00 -16.07
C ALA A 407 15.04 26.59 -15.57
N ILE A 408 13.88 26.07 -15.95
CA ILE A 408 13.34 24.78 -15.49
C ILE A 408 13.35 23.81 -16.67
N PHE A 409 14.27 22.85 -16.66
CA PHE A 409 14.33 21.80 -17.67
C PHE A 409 13.27 20.73 -17.36
N ASP A 410 13.47 20.02 -16.25
CA ASP A 410 12.48 19.08 -15.72
C ASP A 410 11.51 19.81 -14.77
N LEU A 411 10.25 19.40 -14.69
CA LEU A 411 9.26 19.96 -13.74
C LEU A 411 9.37 19.37 -12.34
N MET A 412 9.02 20.18 -11.34
CA MET A 412 8.98 19.74 -9.94
C MET A 412 7.76 18.88 -9.66
N GLY A 413 7.93 17.85 -8.82
CA GLY A 413 6.84 16.95 -8.43
C GLY A 413 5.73 17.59 -7.59
N ASN A 414 5.89 18.83 -7.12
CA ASN A 414 4.78 19.57 -6.51
C ASN A 414 4.83 21.08 -6.77
N ALA A 415 3.65 21.71 -6.77
CA ALA A 415 3.47 23.14 -7.03
C ALA A 415 4.18 24.05 -6.01
N ARG A 416 4.45 23.55 -4.80
CA ARG A 416 5.07 24.34 -3.73
C ARG A 416 6.54 24.60 -3.99
N GLN A 417 7.27 23.56 -4.38
CA GLN A 417 8.66 23.68 -4.80
C GLN A 417 8.78 24.70 -5.94
N LEU A 418 7.83 24.69 -6.88
CA LEU A 418 7.79 25.66 -7.97
C LEU A 418 7.65 27.11 -7.45
N VAL A 419 6.70 27.37 -6.55
CA VAL A 419 6.54 28.70 -5.96
C VAL A 419 7.78 29.14 -5.18
N GLN A 420 8.39 28.25 -4.40
CA GLN A 420 9.62 28.54 -3.65
C GLN A 420 10.79 28.89 -4.59
N GLN A 421 10.95 28.16 -5.68
CA GLN A 421 11.99 28.39 -6.68
C GLN A 421 11.78 29.72 -7.40
N ILE A 422 10.56 30.00 -7.87
CA ILE A 422 10.19 31.29 -8.46
C ILE A 422 10.51 32.43 -7.47
N GLY A 423 10.18 32.23 -6.20
CA GLY A 423 10.46 33.16 -5.12
C GLY A 423 11.94 33.48 -4.86
N ARG A 424 12.88 32.72 -5.44
CA ARG A 424 14.32 33.05 -5.40
C ARG A 424 14.70 34.11 -6.43
N ALA A 425 13.97 34.18 -7.53
CA ALA A 425 14.18 35.18 -8.57
C ALA A 425 13.35 36.45 -8.37
N THR A 426 12.59 36.61 -7.28
CA THR A 426 11.75 37.80 -7.03
C THR A 426 12.37 38.82 -6.07
N ARG A 427 13.60 38.64 -5.61
CA ARG A 427 14.25 39.60 -4.70
C ARG A 427 14.53 40.94 -5.41
N TYR A 428 14.26 42.06 -4.74
CA TYR A 428 14.49 43.39 -5.29
C TYR A 428 15.92 43.87 -5.02
N SER A 429 16.58 44.45 -6.04
CA SER A 429 17.94 45.01 -5.94
C SER A 429 17.90 46.53 -5.78
N ARG A 430 18.80 47.12 -4.98
CA ARG A 430 18.93 48.58 -4.83
C ARG A 430 19.94 49.14 -5.84
N GLY A 431 19.53 49.10 -7.10
CA GLY A 431 20.30 49.52 -8.28
C GLY A 431 20.11 50.99 -8.64
N GLU A 432 20.12 51.26 -9.95
CA GLU A 432 19.66 52.54 -10.51
C GLU A 432 18.23 52.87 -10.07
N ASP A 433 18.03 54.10 -9.55
CA ASP A 433 16.73 54.56 -9.06
C ASP A 433 15.68 54.57 -10.19
N GLY A 434 14.57 53.85 -9.98
CA GLY A 434 13.44 53.81 -10.91
C GLY A 434 13.51 52.70 -11.97
N ALA A 435 14.55 51.85 -11.99
CA ALA A 435 14.62 50.71 -12.87
C ALA A 435 13.47 49.71 -12.61
N THR A 436 12.79 49.28 -13.69
CA THR A 436 11.77 48.23 -13.60
C THR A 436 12.46 46.88 -13.51
N GLN A 437 12.21 46.13 -12.44
CA GLN A 437 12.81 44.81 -12.21
C GLN A 437 11.78 43.71 -12.38
N ARG A 438 12.17 42.57 -12.96
CA ARG A 438 11.32 41.36 -13.09
C ARG A 438 12.14 40.10 -12.85
N GLY A 439 11.54 39.08 -12.22
CA GLY A 439 12.14 37.76 -12.14
C GLY A 439 11.70 36.92 -13.34
N TRP A 440 12.63 36.40 -14.13
CA TRP A 440 12.27 35.66 -15.35
C TRP A 440 12.26 34.16 -15.11
N ILE A 441 11.16 33.51 -15.47
CA ILE A 441 10.98 32.06 -15.35
C ILE A 441 10.78 31.50 -16.74
N LEU A 442 11.62 30.54 -17.14
CA LEU A 442 11.53 29.93 -18.47
C LEU A 442 11.62 28.41 -18.37
N SER A 443 11.00 27.74 -19.33
CA SER A 443 10.97 26.29 -19.44
C SER A 443 10.85 25.87 -20.89
N THR A 444 10.85 24.57 -21.17
CA THR A 444 10.41 24.05 -22.47
C THR A 444 8.95 24.48 -22.76
N PRO A 445 8.51 24.56 -24.03
CA PRO A 445 7.14 24.98 -24.37
C PRO A 445 6.05 24.20 -23.63
N ALA A 446 6.18 22.87 -23.55
CA ALA A 446 5.22 22.00 -22.87
C ALA A 446 5.11 22.30 -21.36
N ASN A 447 6.24 22.62 -20.71
CA ASN A 447 6.29 22.87 -19.27
C ASN A 447 5.95 24.32 -18.91
N ALA A 448 6.20 25.28 -19.81
CA ALA A 448 5.93 26.70 -19.59
C ALA A 448 4.43 26.97 -19.33
N GLU A 449 3.52 26.29 -20.04
CA GLU A 449 2.07 26.42 -19.81
C GLU A 449 1.65 25.88 -18.44
N ARG A 450 2.22 24.73 -18.04
CA ARG A 450 1.97 24.12 -16.72
C ARG A 450 2.45 25.03 -15.59
N ILE A 451 3.63 25.62 -15.74
CA ILE A 451 4.19 26.60 -14.79
C ILE A 451 3.31 27.83 -14.72
N ARG A 452 2.90 28.38 -15.87
CA ARG A 452 2.02 29.56 -15.92
C ARG A 452 0.71 29.30 -15.22
N THR A 453 0.05 28.18 -15.51
CA THR A 453 -1.21 27.79 -14.89
C THR A 453 -1.06 27.65 -13.38
N THR A 454 0.01 26.99 -12.92
CA THR A 454 0.29 26.82 -11.49
C THR A 454 0.57 28.16 -10.80
N TRP A 455 1.33 29.04 -11.43
CA TRP A 455 1.63 30.37 -10.89
C TRP A 455 0.38 31.26 -10.82
N GLN A 456 -0.49 31.23 -11.83
CA GLN A 456 -1.78 31.93 -11.80
C GLN A 456 -2.68 31.43 -10.67
N ARG A 457 -2.72 30.11 -10.43
CA ARG A 457 -3.45 29.52 -9.28
C ARG A 457 -2.89 29.99 -7.95
N TYR A 458 -1.56 30.05 -7.80
CA TYR A 458 -0.91 30.61 -6.61
C TYR A 458 -1.27 32.09 -6.41
N GLN A 459 -1.26 32.90 -7.46
CA GLN A 459 -1.69 34.30 -7.37
C GLN A 459 -3.17 34.42 -6.95
N GLY A 460 -4.04 33.55 -7.47
CA GLY A 460 -5.44 33.46 -7.04
C GLY A 460 -5.57 33.11 -5.55
N TYR A 461 -4.76 32.19 -5.04
CA TYR A 461 -4.68 31.87 -3.62
C TYR A 461 -4.19 33.08 -2.79
N GLU A 462 -3.17 33.80 -3.24
CA GLU A 462 -2.67 35.01 -2.56
C GLU A 462 -3.74 36.11 -2.45
N GLU A 463 -4.52 36.31 -3.52
CA GLU A 463 -5.63 37.26 -3.51
C GLU A 463 -6.77 36.85 -2.57
N TYR A 464 -7.10 35.56 -2.52
CA TYR A 464 -8.07 35.03 -1.56
C TYR A 464 -7.57 35.26 -0.13
N ALA A 465 -6.32 34.89 0.16
CA ALA A 465 -5.69 35.04 1.47
C ALA A 465 -5.70 36.49 1.95
N ALA A 466 -5.42 37.45 1.07
CA ALA A 466 -5.44 38.88 1.40
C ALA A 466 -6.83 39.40 1.81
N ARG A 467 -7.91 38.84 1.24
CA ARG A 467 -9.29 39.23 1.57
C ARG A 467 -9.81 38.52 2.83
N ASN A 468 -9.19 37.40 3.18
CA ASN A 468 -9.71 36.41 4.12
C ASN A 468 -8.63 35.97 5.12
N THR A 469 -7.87 36.89 5.73
CA THR A 469 -6.70 36.55 6.57
C THR A 469 -6.99 35.55 7.69
N ALA A 470 -8.03 35.80 8.50
CA ALA A 470 -8.45 34.85 9.55
C ALA A 470 -8.87 33.48 8.99
N HIS A 471 -9.17 33.45 7.70
CA HIS A 471 -9.70 32.34 6.94
C HIS A 471 -8.68 31.68 6.00
N ILE A 472 -7.44 32.19 5.91
CA ILE A 472 -6.31 31.49 5.25
C ILE A 472 -6.15 30.09 5.83
N VAL A 473 -6.41 30.01 7.13
CA VAL A 473 -6.44 28.75 7.88
C VAL A 473 -7.83 28.15 7.90
N THR A 474 -8.93 28.92 7.75
CA THR A 474 -10.23 28.47 8.28
C THR A 474 -10.62 27.09 7.79
N ASN A 475 -10.50 26.18 8.75
CA ASN A 475 -11.56 25.28 9.14
C ASN A 475 -12.04 24.38 8.01
N GLU A 476 -11.13 23.79 7.25
CA GLU A 476 -11.43 22.51 6.64
C GLU A 476 -11.41 21.43 7.73
N VAL A 477 -10.34 21.38 8.52
CA VAL A 477 -10.18 20.46 9.68
C VAL A 477 -11.36 20.50 10.67
N THR A 478 -11.93 21.69 10.90
CA THR A 478 -13.10 21.92 11.77
C THR A 478 -14.33 22.36 10.97
N LEU A 479 -14.34 22.16 9.65
CA LEU A 479 -15.54 22.35 8.82
C LEU A 479 -16.68 21.47 9.32
N PRO A 480 -16.45 20.17 9.61
CA PRO A 480 -17.50 19.30 10.11
C PRO A 480 -18.12 19.87 11.39
N ASP A 481 -17.31 20.35 12.33
CA ASP A 481 -17.76 20.95 13.60
C ASP A 481 -18.69 22.15 13.36
N ARG A 482 -18.27 23.09 12.51
CA ARG A 482 -19.11 24.25 12.17
C ARG A 482 -20.41 23.87 11.47
N LEU A 483 -20.36 22.90 10.56
CA LEU A 483 -21.57 22.42 9.89
C LEU A 483 -22.52 21.80 10.91
N LEU A 484 -21.99 21.00 11.84
CA LEU A 484 -22.75 20.43 12.95
C LEU A 484 -23.40 21.54 13.78
N GLU A 485 -22.71 22.62 14.15
CA GLU A 485 -23.31 23.74 14.90
C GLU A 485 -24.60 24.29 14.26
N TYR A 486 -24.66 24.34 12.93
CA TYR A 486 -25.84 24.80 12.18
C TYR A 486 -26.88 23.70 11.90
N MET A 487 -26.54 22.43 12.10
CA MET A 487 -27.48 21.32 11.98
C MET A 487 -28.47 21.31 13.14
N ALA A 488 -29.70 20.87 12.88
CA ALA A 488 -30.72 20.70 13.91
C ALA A 488 -30.26 19.71 14.98
N GLU A 489 -30.59 19.98 16.23
CA GLU A 489 -30.22 19.15 17.38
C GLU A 489 -30.77 17.72 17.27
N TYR A 490 -31.94 17.55 16.67
CA TYR A 490 -32.53 16.25 16.37
C TYR A 490 -33.01 16.19 14.93
N GLN A 491 -32.77 15.06 14.27
CA GLN A 491 -33.24 14.78 12.90
C GLN A 491 -33.83 13.37 12.81
N TYR A 492 -34.81 13.20 11.93
CA TYR A 492 -35.36 11.89 11.60
C TYR A 492 -34.55 11.26 10.46
N ILE A 493 -33.77 10.22 10.76
CA ILE A 493 -32.83 9.57 9.85
C ILE A 493 -33.03 8.06 9.94
N ASN A 494 -33.16 7.39 8.80
CA ASN A 494 -33.30 5.93 8.70
C ASN A 494 -34.38 5.32 9.60
N GLY A 495 -35.49 6.04 9.84
CA GLY A 495 -36.62 5.55 10.63
C GLY A 495 -36.62 5.94 12.12
N GLU A 496 -35.62 6.69 12.59
CA GLU A 496 -35.47 7.06 14.01
C GLU A 496 -35.15 8.55 14.18
N PHE A 497 -35.55 9.13 15.32
CA PHE A 497 -35.06 10.44 15.74
C PHE A 497 -33.68 10.28 16.39
N ARG A 498 -32.67 10.96 15.82
CA ARG A 498 -31.28 10.91 16.30
C ARG A 498 -30.81 12.29 16.68
N GLY A 499 -30.10 12.36 17.81
CA GLY A 499 -29.42 13.57 18.25
C GLY A 499 -28.23 13.87 17.33
N ARG A 500 -27.91 15.15 17.20
CA ARG A 500 -26.73 15.63 16.51
C ARG A 500 -25.47 15.17 17.24
N PHE A 501 -24.42 14.85 16.49
CA PHE A 501 -23.09 14.57 17.04
C PHE A 501 -22.53 15.75 17.85
N GLU A 502 -22.17 15.52 19.11
CA GLU A 502 -21.56 16.52 20.00
C GLU A 502 -20.05 16.59 19.80
N PHE A 503 -19.61 17.46 18.88
CA PHE A 503 -18.20 17.55 18.51
C PHE A 503 -17.28 18.15 19.58
N GLU A 504 -17.83 18.72 20.66
CA GLU A 504 -17.08 19.27 21.80
C GLU A 504 -16.66 18.19 22.81
N HIS A 505 -17.33 17.03 22.79
CA HIS A 505 -17.08 15.92 23.69
C HIS A 505 -16.51 14.72 22.93
N PRO A 506 -15.49 14.02 23.47
CA PRO A 506 -15.06 12.74 22.90
C PRO A 506 -16.19 11.71 22.90
N LEU A 507 -16.30 10.92 21.83
CA LEU A 507 -17.19 9.76 21.78
C LEU A 507 -16.87 8.78 22.91
N ALA A 508 -17.90 8.17 23.49
CA ALA A 508 -17.74 7.02 24.37
C ALA A 508 -17.88 5.72 23.57
N ALA A 509 -17.32 4.62 24.09
CA ALA A 509 -17.42 3.30 23.48
C ALA A 509 -18.88 2.86 23.24
N GLY A 510 -19.82 3.31 24.08
CA GLY A 510 -21.25 3.04 23.96
C GLY A 510 -21.93 3.73 22.76
N ASP A 511 -21.34 4.79 22.21
CA ASP A 511 -21.89 5.54 21.07
C ASP A 511 -21.53 4.91 19.73
N ILE A 512 -20.66 3.90 19.73
CA ILE A 512 -19.98 3.40 18.54
C ILE A 512 -20.46 1.99 18.21
N GLN A 513 -20.76 1.79 16.94
CA GLN A 513 -21.00 0.47 16.35
C GLN A 513 -20.04 0.24 15.20
N ILE A 514 -19.46 -0.95 15.15
CA ILE A 514 -18.50 -1.35 14.11
C ILE A 514 -18.77 -2.76 13.57
N PRO A 515 -18.33 -3.07 12.34
CA PRO A 515 -18.40 -4.43 11.82
C PRO A 515 -17.45 -5.38 12.57
N ARG A 516 -17.80 -6.67 12.64
CA ARG A 516 -16.92 -7.74 13.15
C ARG A 516 -15.81 -8.06 12.14
N THR A 517 -14.84 -7.17 12.04
CA THR A 517 -13.66 -7.31 11.18
C THR A 517 -12.42 -6.85 11.92
N ALA A 518 -11.30 -7.56 11.73
CA ALA A 518 -10.03 -7.20 12.32
C ALA A 518 -8.86 -7.76 11.51
N ALA A 519 -7.74 -7.05 11.48
CA ALA A 519 -6.44 -7.66 11.29
C ALA A 519 -6.02 -8.34 12.59
N VAL A 520 -5.61 -9.60 12.52
CA VAL A 520 -5.17 -10.41 13.66
C VAL A 520 -3.65 -10.46 13.67
N LEU A 521 -3.07 -9.91 14.72
CA LEU A 521 -1.63 -9.75 14.91
C LEU A 521 -1.20 -10.53 16.16
N ARG A 522 0.11 -10.74 16.30
CA ARG A 522 0.76 -11.36 17.44
C ARG A 522 1.90 -10.48 17.94
N THR A 523 2.03 -10.36 19.25
CA THR A 523 3.12 -9.62 19.89
C THR A 523 4.45 -10.37 19.77
N ALA A 524 5.55 -9.70 19.39
CA ALA A 524 6.87 -10.33 19.34
C ALA A 524 7.48 -10.59 20.73
N ALA A 525 7.07 -9.80 21.73
CA ALA A 525 7.41 -9.94 23.14
C ALA A 525 6.16 -9.72 24.00
N PRO A 526 6.10 -10.22 25.25
CA PRO A 526 4.94 -10.03 26.12
C PRO A 526 4.57 -8.55 26.27
N LEU A 527 3.39 -8.19 25.79
CA LEU A 527 2.85 -6.83 25.91
C LEU A 527 1.95 -6.78 27.15
N PRO A 528 2.25 -5.95 28.16
CA PRO A 528 1.39 -5.84 29.33
C PRO A 528 0.06 -5.13 29.02
N ASP A 529 0.09 -4.15 28.11
CA ASP A 529 -1.08 -3.33 27.76
C ASP A 529 -0.92 -2.67 26.38
N ILE A 530 -1.94 -2.80 25.53
CA ILE A 530 -1.99 -2.18 24.20
C ILE A 530 -1.88 -0.65 24.24
N ARG A 531 -2.28 -0.02 25.34
CA ARG A 531 -2.23 1.44 25.52
C ARG A 531 -0.81 2.01 25.48
N VAL A 532 0.22 1.19 25.66
CA VAL A 532 1.63 1.58 25.45
C VAL A 532 1.86 2.11 24.02
N PHE A 533 1.09 1.62 23.04
CA PHE A 533 1.19 2.06 21.64
C PHE A 533 0.29 3.24 21.28
N ALA A 534 -0.49 3.79 22.22
CA ALA A 534 -1.49 4.83 21.93
C ALA A 534 -0.89 6.03 21.19
N THR A 535 0.27 6.53 21.64
CA THR A 535 0.95 7.67 21.01
C THR A 535 1.44 7.35 19.60
N MET A 536 2.04 6.17 19.39
CA MET A 536 2.54 5.75 18.08
C MET A 536 1.39 5.54 17.08
N ILE A 537 0.27 5.00 17.54
CA ILE A 537 -0.93 4.80 16.71
C ILE A 537 -1.60 6.15 16.38
N GLU A 538 -1.75 7.06 17.36
CA GLU A 538 -2.26 8.42 17.10
C GLU A 538 -1.40 9.11 16.03
N GLU A 539 -0.08 8.95 16.09
CA GLU A 539 0.86 9.48 15.11
C GLU A 539 0.68 8.85 13.71
N ALA A 540 0.52 7.53 13.63
CA ALA A 540 0.27 6.83 12.37
C ALA A 540 -1.04 7.29 11.71
N ILE A 541 -2.11 7.47 12.50
CA ILE A 541 -3.39 8.04 12.03
C ILE A 541 -3.19 9.49 11.56
N MET A 542 -2.41 10.28 12.29
CA MET A 542 -2.12 11.66 11.93
C MET A 542 -1.36 11.80 10.60
N ASP A 543 -0.68 10.77 10.12
CA ASP A 543 0.07 10.84 8.85
C ASP A 543 -0.82 10.78 7.60
N ARG A 544 -2.06 10.29 7.70
CA ARG A 544 -2.91 9.95 6.54
C ARG A 544 -4.07 10.92 6.29
N ASP A 545 -3.81 12.23 6.23
CA ASP A 545 -4.86 13.24 5.97
C ASP A 545 -6.10 13.15 6.89
N ARG A 546 -5.91 12.60 8.10
CA ARG A 546 -6.95 12.41 9.12
C ARG A 546 -6.80 13.42 10.26
N PHE A 547 -7.88 14.08 10.63
CA PHE A 547 -7.88 15.23 11.53
C PHE A 547 -8.70 14.98 12.79
N LYS A 548 -8.52 15.84 13.80
CA LYS A 548 -9.26 15.76 15.09
C LYS A 548 -9.22 14.38 15.73
N ILE A 549 -8.03 13.79 15.80
CA ILE A 549 -7.85 12.47 16.41
C ILE A 549 -8.13 12.61 17.91
N THR A 550 -9.12 11.88 18.40
CA THR A 550 -9.62 12.01 19.76
C THR A 550 -9.73 10.62 20.37
N PRO A 551 -9.12 10.36 21.54
CA PRO A 551 -9.30 9.09 22.24
C PRO A 551 -10.77 8.84 22.56
N ILE A 552 -11.23 7.62 22.35
CA ILE A 552 -12.58 7.20 22.71
C ILE A 552 -12.63 6.94 24.22
N LYS A 553 -13.66 7.48 24.89
CA LYS A 553 -13.88 7.30 26.34
C LYS A 553 -14.50 5.94 26.64
N ASP A 554 -14.34 5.51 27.89
CA ASP A 554 -14.97 4.30 28.43
C ASP A 554 -14.67 3.02 27.61
N MET A 555 -13.48 2.95 27.02
CA MET A 555 -12.99 1.76 26.34
C MET A 555 -12.81 0.60 27.35
N PRO A 556 -13.23 -0.64 27.01
CA PRO A 556 -12.98 -1.81 27.84
C PRO A 556 -11.49 -2.04 28.14
N ASP A 557 -11.19 -2.75 29.24
CA ASP A 557 -9.81 -3.09 29.60
C ASP A 557 -9.11 -3.89 28.48
N GLY A 558 -7.81 -3.64 28.29
CA GLY A 558 -7.02 -4.26 27.22
C GLY A 558 -7.35 -3.74 25.81
N SER A 559 -8.06 -2.60 25.69
CA SER A 559 -8.39 -2.00 24.41
C SER A 559 -8.06 -0.51 24.32
N LEU A 560 -7.90 -0.01 23.11
CA LEU A 560 -7.73 1.40 22.80
C LEU A 560 -8.58 1.79 21.58
N GLY A 561 -9.02 3.03 21.52
CA GLY A 561 -9.77 3.54 20.38
C GLY A 561 -9.54 5.02 20.11
N PHE A 562 -9.61 5.39 18.83
CA PHE A 562 -9.57 6.78 18.38
C PHE A 562 -10.69 7.06 17.37
N SER A 563 -11.32 8.23 17.50
CA SER A 563 -12.18 8.82 16.45
C SER A 563 -11.45 9.94 15.72
N TYR A 564 -11.67 10.10 14.42
CA TYR A 564 -11.07 11.17 13.63
C TYR A 564 -11.95 11.53 12.42
N TYR A 565 -11.63 12.64 11.76
CA TYR A 565 -12.20 13.02 10.47
C TYR A 565 -11.24 12.71 9.34
N ALA A 566 -11.62 11.82 8.42
CA ALA A 566 -10.88 11.61 7.17
C ALA A 566 -11.32 12.65 6.14
N TRP A 567 -10.35 13.22 5.44
CA TRP A 567 -10.57 14.19 4.37
C TRP A 567 -10.04 13.66 3.04
N ARG A 568 -10.75 13.94 1.95
CA ARG A 568 -10.25 13.74 0.59
C ARG A 568 -10.85 14.79 -0.35
N ASN A 569 -10.12 15.14 -1.40
CA ASN A 569 -10.70 15.85 -2.53
C ASN A 569 -11.55 14.88 -3.36
N SER A 570 -12.61 15.39 -4.00
CA SER A 570 -13.41 14.57 -4.90
C SER A 570 -12.57 14.10 -6.09
N PRO A 571 -12.46 12.78 -6.35
CA PRO A 571 -11.62 12.24 -7.43
C PRO A 571 -12.18 12.56 -8.82
N TYR A 572 -13.39 13.13 -8.91
CA TYR A 572 -14.06 13.49 -10.16
C TYR A 572 -13.72 14.91 -10.65
N LEU A 573 -12.90 15.66 -9.91
CA LEU A 573 -12.59 17.07 -10.20
C LEU A 573 -11.10 17.23 -10.53
N ILE A 574 -10.82 17.75 -11.72
CA ILE A 574 -9.45 17.96 -12.24
C ILE A 574 -8.88 19.31 -11.78
N ASP A 575 -9.67 20.38 -11.91
CA ASP A 575 -9.20 21.77 -11.71
C ASP A 575 -9.93 22.51 -10.58
N ARG A 576 -10.78 21.80 -9.84
CA ARG A 576 -11.59 22.36 -8.74
C ARG A 576 -11.43 21.46 -7.53
N PHE A 577 -11.48 22.05 -6.34
CA PHE A 577 -11.53 21.27 -5.12
C PHE A 577 -12.98 21.16 -4.63
N PHE A 578 -13.35 19.98 -4.16
CA PHE A 578 -14.56 19.74 -3.38
C PHE A 578 -14.23 18.75 -2.27
N SER A 579 -14.26 19.25 -1.04
CA SER A 579 -13.82 18.50 0.14
C SER A 579 -14.88 17.52 0.62
N GLU A 580 -14.56 16.24 0.62
CA GLU A 580 -15.36 15.18 1.21
C GLU A 580 -14.82 14.85 2.62
N TRP A 581 -15.72 14.73 3.59
CA TRP A 581 -15.40 14.41 4.98
C TRP A 581 -16.11 13.13 5.41
N LYS A 582 -15.39 12.28 6.17
CA LYS A 582 -15.94 11.07 6.80
C LYS A 582 -15.52 10.98 8.27
N LEU A 583 -16.41 10.45 9.11
CA LEU A 583 -16.05 10.04 10.46
C LEU A 583 -15.37 8.67 10.39
N GLY A 584 -14.13 8.59 10.86
CA GLY A 584 -13.37 7.36 10.96
C GLY A 584 -13.15 6.93 12.40
N ILE A 585 -13.11 5.61 12.62
CA ILE A 585 -12.90 4.96 13.91
C ILE A 585 -11.75 3.96 13.79
N PHE A 586 -10.78 4.07 14.68
CA PHE A 586 -9.72 3.09 14.88
C PHE A 586 -9.91 2.38 16.21
N LEU A 587 -9.74 1.06 16.25
CA LEU A 587 -9.76 0.24 17.45
C LEU A 587 -8.61 -0.77 17.45
N ALA A 588 -8.02 -0.98 18.63
CA ALA A 588 -7.10 -2.09 18.90
C ALA A 588 -7.50 -2.80 20.19
N VAL A 589 -7.59 -4.13 20.15
CA VAL A 589 -7.99 -4.98 21.29
C VAL A 589 -6.94 -6.06 21.48
N GLN A 590 -6.37 -6.16 22.68
CA GLN A 590 -5.41 -7.18 23.04
C GLN A 590 -6.10 -8.36 23.74
N GLN A 591 -5.79 -9.58 23.30
CA GLN A 591 -6.26 -10.84 23.87
C GLN A 591 -5.06 -11.79 24.06
N GLY A 592 -4.43 -11.73 25.23
CA GLY A 592 -3.17 -12.45 25.48
C GLY A 592 -2.05 -11.95 24.55
N GLU A 593 -1.49 -12.86 23.75
CA GLU A 593 -0.46 -12.56 22.74
C GLU A 593 -1.04 -12.04 21.42
N LEU A 594 -2.37 -12.11 21.23
CA LEU A 594 -3.03 -11.66 20.00
C LEU A 594 -3.50 -10.21 20.13
N VAL A 595 -3.39 -9.46 19.03
CA VAL A 595 -3.89 -8.08 18.93
C VAL A 595 -4.77 -7.96 17.70
N PHE A 596 -6.01 -7.52 17.90
CA PHE A 596 -7.01 -7.29 16.88
C PHE A 596 -7.07 -5.80 16.56
N MET A 597 -6.76 -5.42 15.32
CA MET A 597 -6.80 -4.01 14.89
C MET A 597 -7.82 -3.81 13.79
N HIS A 598 -8.61 -2.74 13.89
CA HIS A 598 -9.55 -2.31 12.86
C HIS A 598 -9.51 -0.79 12.70
N ASP A 599 -9.52 -0.35 11.45
CA ASP A 599 -9.57 1.04 11.05
C ASP A 599 -10.60 1.18 9.92
N THR A 600 -11.61 2.03 10.09
CA THR A 600 -12.71 2.16 9.11
C THR A 600 -12.27 2.81 7.79
N GLU A 601 -11.12 3.50 7.77
CA GLU A 601 -10.56 4.14 6.58
C GLU A 601 -9.25 3.45 6.13
N GLY A 602 -9.04 2.20 6.54
CA GLY A 602 -7.88 1.38 6.19
C GLY A 602 -6.76 1.48 7.23
N LEU A 603 -6.11 0.34 7.53
CA LEU A 603 -5.12 0.24 8.61
C LEU A 603 -3.80 0.96 8.25
N VAL A 604 -3.42 1.95 9.06
CA VAL A 604 -2.29 2.87 8.76
C VAL A 604 -1.00 2.57 9.55
N VAL A 605 -1.08 1.64 10.49
CA VAL A 605 -0.04 1.38 11.48
C VAL A 605 1.09 0.53 10.88
N ASP A 606 2.33 0.92 11.15
CA ASP A 606 3.51 0.10 10.85
C ASP A 606 3.69 -0.97 11.94
N MET A 607 3.61 -2.24 11.53
CA MET A 607 3.66 -3.37 12.46
C MET A 607 5.07 -3.60 12.99
N GLU A 608 6.09 -3.28 12.20
CA GLU A 608 7.50 -3.46 12.59
C GLU A 608 7.85 -2.47 13.71
N ASP A 609 7.44 -1.21 13.57
CA ASP A 609 7.61 -0.16 14.60
C ASP A 609 6.94 -0.55 15.92
N LEU A 610 5.79 -1.24 15.87
CA LEU A 610 5.08 -1.70 17.07
C LEU A 610 5.55 -3.06 17.60
N SER A 611 6.57 -3.70 16.99
CA SER A 611 6.99 -5.06 17.34
C SER A 611 5.82 -6.08 17.28
N LEU A 612 4.92 -5.89 16.32
CA LEU A 612 3.79 -6.78 16.04
C LEU A 612 4.05 -7.57 14.76
N LYS A 613 3.67 -8.84 14.75
CA LYS A 613 3.75 -9.71 13.57
C LYS A 613 2.36 -10.16 13.16
N ARG A 614 2.16 -10.39 11.87
CA ARG A 614 0.92 -11.02 11.38
C ARG A 614 0.84 -12.46 11.91
N VAL A 615 -0.36 -12.90 12.27
CA VAL A 615 -0.58 -14.30 12.67
C VAL A 615 -0.39 -15.21 11.45
N GLY A 616 0.42 -16.25 11.60
CA GLY A 616 0.74 -17.18 10.52
C GLY A 616 -0.47 -17.95 9.99
N ARG A 617 -0.37 -18.40 8.74
CA ARG A 617 -1.44 -19.10 8.01
C ARG A 617 -1.98 -20.32 8.76
N SER A 618 -1.09 -21.15 9.31
CA SER A 618 -1.46 -22.38 10.05
C SER A 618 -2.42 -22.11 11.22
N VAL A 619 -2.27 -20.97 11.89
CA VAL A 619 -3.17 -20.54 12.96
C VAL A 619 -4.47 -19.98 12.37
N MET A 620 -4.38 -19.13 11.35
CA MET A 620 -5.56 -18.53 10.71
C MET A 620 -6.49 -19.57 10.07
N GLU A 621 -5.96 -20.70 9.56
CA GLU A 621 -6.75 -21.80 9.00
C GLU A 621 -7.68 -22.45 10.04
N LYS A 622 -7.34 -22.41 11.34
CA LYS A 622 -8.21 -22.89 12.43
C LYS A 622 -9.53 -22.12 12.56
N ALA A 623 -9.61 -20.94 11.96
CA ALA A 623 -10.86 -20.19 11.86
C ALA A 623 -11.95 -20.98 11.11
N PHE A 624 -11.56 -21.94 10.27
CA PHE A 624 -12.41 -22.98 9.69
C PHE A 624 -12.01 -24.35 10.23
N PRO A 625 -12.64 -24.81 11.34
CA PRO A 625 -12.28 -26.08 11.95
C PRO A 625 -12.72 -27.27 11.08
N GLU A 626 -12.03 -28.40 11.27
CA GLU A 626 -12.56 -29.71 10.90
C GLU A 626 -13.73 -30.05 11.83
N ASP A 627 -14.85 -30.49 11.26
CA ASP A 627 -16.03 -30.80 12.04
C ASP A 627 -16.90 -31.88 11.37
N ASP A 628 -17.10 -32.99 12.09
CA ASP A 628 -17.94 -34.11 11.67
C ASP A 628 -19.44 -33.74 11.66
N ASP A 629 -19.85 -32.75 12.46
CA ASP A 629 -21.25 -32.31 12.60
C ASP A 629 -21.67 -31.28 11.53
N LYS A 630 -20.80 -30.97 10.55
CA LYS A 630 -21.03 -30.03 9.44
C LYS A 630 -21.35 -28.59 9.87
N SER A 631 -20.93 -28.15 11.05
CA SER A 631 -21.10 -26.76 11.50
C SER A 631 -20.13 -25.80 10.77
N SER A 632 -19.04 -26.34 10.21
CA SER A 632 -18.03 -25.62 9.43
C SER A 632 -18.08 -26.04 7.95
N ARG A 633 -18.10 -25.07 7.03
CA ARG A 633 -18.12 -25.32 5.59
C ARG A 633 -17.43 -24.22 4.80
N LEU A 634 -16.39 -24.58 4.06
CA LEU A 634 -15.74 -23.73 3.07
C LEU A 634 -16.53 -23.70 1.76
N SER A 635 -16.78 -22.51 1.21
CA SER A 635 -17.63 -22.34 0.03
C SER A 635 -17.06 -21.42 -1.05
N ARG A 636 -16.10 -20.57 -0.69
CA ARG A 636 -15.35 -19.73 -1.62
C ARG A 636 -13.89 -19.68 -1.19
N MET A 637 -12.98 -19.81 -2.14
CA MET A 637 -11.56 -19.61 -1.92
C MET A 637 -10.96 -18.87 -3.12
N SER A 638 -9.97 -18.04 -2.85
CA SER A 638 -9.10 -17.47 -3.88
C SER A 638 -7.69 -17.99 -3.67
N PHE A 639 -7.00 -18.19 -4.77
CA PHE A 639 -5.68 -18.82 -4.81
C PHE A 639 -4.73 -17.98 -5.64
N SER A 640 -3.48 -17.90 -5.20
CA SER A 640 -2.33 -17.59 -6.05
C SER A 640 -1.68 -18.90 -6.49
N SER A 641 -1.14 -18.97 -7.70
CA SER A 641 -0.39 -20.14 -8.17
C SER A 641 1.09 -20.01 -7.84
N LEU A 642 1.79 -21.12 -7.64
CA LEU A 642 3.26 -21.20 -7.51
C LEU A 642 3.96 -21.43 -8.86
N ASP A 643 3.20 -21.68 -9.92
CA ASP A 643 3.77 -21.97 -11.24
C ASP A 643 4.47 -20.72 -11.81
N MET A 644 5.70 -20.93 -12.26
CA MET A 644 6.60 -19.91 -12.81
C MET A 644 6.39 -19.70 -14.31
N SER A 645 5.75 -20.65 -15.02
CA SER A 645 5.55 -20.63 -16.47
C SER A 645 4.78 -19.39 -16.95
N GLN A 646 5.15 -18.85 -18.12
CA GLN A 646 4.43 -17.74 -18.76
C GLN A 646 2.98 -18.10 -19.13
N HIS A 647 2.67 -19.38 -19.33
CA HIS A 647 1.32 -19.86 -19.65
C HIS A 647 0.53 -20.31 -18.41
N ALA A 648 1.08 -20.11 -17.22
CA ALA A 648 0.46 -20.53 -15.98
C ALA A 648 -0.79 -19.69 -15.66
N ILE A 649 -1.78 -20.34 -15.04
CA ILE A 649 -2.86 -19.64 -14.34
C ILE A 649 -2.24 -18.99 -13.11
N ARG A 650 -2.14 -17.64 -13.07
CA ARG A 650 -1.49 -16.90 -11.97
C ARG A 650 -2.33 -16.82 -10.69
N ALA A 651 -3.64 -16.72 -10.85
CA ALA A 651 -4.60 -16.68 -9.75
C ALA A 651 -5.92 -17.31 -10.18
N MET A 652 -6.68 -17.81 -9.21
CA MET A 652 -7.99 -18.39 -9.44
C MET A 652 -8.91 -18.11 -8.25
N ALA A 653 -10.19 -17.86 -8.52
CA ALA A 653 -11.21 -17.77 -7.48
C ALA A 653 -12.30 -18.80 -7.77
N LEU A 654 -12.50 -19.72 -6.82
CA LEU A 654 -13.48 -20.80 -6.94
C LEU A 654 -14.61 -20.61 -5.94
N ARG A 655 -15.83 -21.00 -6.36
CA ARG A 655 -17.02 -21.03 -5.52
C ARG A 655 -17.74 -22.36 -5.71
N THR A 656 -18.03 -23.02 -4.61
CA THR A 656 -18.76 -24.29 -4.56
C THR A 656 -19.76 -24.25 -3.40
N ARG A 657 -20.68 -25.22 -3.36
CA ARG A 657 -21.49 -25.47 -2.17
C ARG A 657 -20.59 -25.88 -1.00
N SER A 658 -19.61 -26.74 -1.21
CA SER A 658 -18.70 -27.22 -0.18
C SER A 658 -17.42 -27.66 -0.85
N PHE A 659 -16.28 -27.16 -0.38
CA PHE A 659 -14.99 -27.65 -0.90
C PHE A 659 -14.70 -29.06 -0.42
N ALA A 660 -15.15 -29.47 0.78
CA ALA A 660 -14.98 -30.84 1.27
C ALA A 660 -15.67 -31.87 0.35
N ASP A 661 -16.79 -31.48 -0.26
CA ASP A 661 -17.53 -32.32 -1.22
C ASP A 661 -17.09 -32.11 -2.69
N ALA A 662 -16.17 -31.18 -2.94
CA ALA A 662 -15.67 -30.87 -4.27
C ALA A 662 -14.46 -31.74 -4.62
N PHE A 663 -14.30 -32.03 -5.90
CA PHE A 663 -13.17 -32.79 -6.42
C PHE A 663 -11.83 -32.09 -6.13
N THR A 664 -10.76 -32.88 -6.09
CA THR A 664 -9.38 -32.37 -6.08
C THR A 664 -8.98 -32.10 -7.52
N ASP A 665 -8.65 -30.85 -7.83
CA ASP A 665 -8.16 -30.46 -9.15
C ASP A 665 -6.67 -30.78 -9.27
N LEU A 666 -6.21 -31.17 -10.46
CA LEU A 666 -4.80 -31.41 -10.72
C LEU A 666 -3.92 -30.18 -10.40
N LEU A 667 -4.48 -28.97 -10.45
CA LEU A 667 -3.78 -27.74 -10.10
C LEU A 667 -3.69 -27.50 -8.59
N ASP A 668 -4.56 -28.09 -7.76
CA ASP A 668 -4.65 -27.80 -6.32
C ASP A 668 -3.27 -27.83 -5.61
N PRO A 669 -2.39 -28.82 -5.84
CA PRO A 669 -1.05 -28.85 -5.25
C PRO A 669 -0.18 -27.62 -5.48
N SER A 670 -0.39 -26.92 -6.59
CA SER A 670 0.39 -25.74 -6.99
C SER A 670 -0.26 -24.41 -6.54
N LEU A 671 -1.43 -24.47 -5.93
CA LEU A 671 -2.18 -23.30 -5.49
C LEU A 671 -1.90 -22.99 -4.01
N VAL A 672 -1.79 -21.71 -3.70
CA VAL A 672 -1.69 -21.16 -2.35
C VAL A 672 -2.99 -20.43 -2.03
N PRO A 673 -3.76 -20.87 -1.02
CA PRO A 673 -4.93 -20.15 -0.54
C PRO A 673 -4.57 -18.73 -0.08
N ALA A 674 -5.09 -17.73 -0.79
CA ALA A 674 -4.94 -16.32 -0.42
C ALA A 674 -6.10 -15.87 0.49
N THR A 675 -7.31 -16.31 0.19
CA THR A 675 -8.51 -16.03 1.00
C THR A 675 -9.45 -17.23 1.05
N ALA A 676 -10.19 -17.36 2.15
CA ALA A 676 -11.21 -18.39 2.35
C ALA A 676 -12.49 -17.78 2.93
N ALA A 677 -13.65 -18.22 2.44
CA ALA A 677 -14.94 -17.83 2.97
C ALA A 677 -15.92 -19.01 3.01
N GLY A 678 -16.75 -19.01 4.05
CA GLY A 678 -17.59 -20.14 4.39
C GLY A 678 -18.56 -19.81 5.49
N PHE A 679 -19.06 -20.85 6.16
CA PHE A 679 -19.92 -20.75 7.32
C PHE A 679 -19.28 -21.52 8.47
N VAL A 680 -19.31 -20.96 9.66
CA VAL A 680 -18.87 -21.62 10.90
C VAL A 680 -19.95 -21.36 11.94
N ASN A 681 -20.53 -22.43 12.50
CA ASN A 681 -21.68 -22.35 13.41
C ASN A 681 -22.84 -21.49 12.86
N GLY A 682 -23.10 -21.60 11.55
CA GLY A 682 -24.14 -20.82 10.86
C GLY A 682 -23.78 -19.36 10.55
N THR A 683 -22.65 -18.85 11.05
CA THR A 683 -22.18 -17.48 10.77
C THR A 683 -21.29 -17.49 9.53
N ALA A 684 -21.57 -16.61 8.56
CA ALA A 684 -20.69 -16.49 7.40
C ALA A 684 -19.36 -15.85 7.82
N ARG A 685 -18.25 -16.52 7.52
CA ARG A 685 -16.90 -16.11 7.91
C ARG A 685 -16.02 -15.94 6.69
N TYR A 686 -15.16 -14.93 6.71
CA TYR A 686 -14.13 -14.64 5.73
C TYR A 686 -12.78 -14.51 6.42
N VAL A 687 -11.75 -15.12 5.83
CA VAL A 687 -10.37 -15.05 6.27
C VAL A 687 -9.47 -14.70 5.08
N GLY A 688 -8.66 -13.66 5.22
CA GLY A 688 -7.56 -13.36 4.30
C GLY A 688 -6.24 -13.74 4.97
N PHE A 689 -5.51 -14.69 4.38
CA PHE A 689 -4.32 -15.27 5.02
C PHE A 689 -3.12 -14.32 5.00
N ASN A 690 -2.89 -13.62 3.88
CA ASN A 690 -1.72 -12.74 3.72
C ASN A 690 -1.78 -11.49 4.63
N ARG A 691 -2.98 -10.92 4.83
CA ARG A 691 -3.19 -9.79 5.76
C ARG A 691 -3.61 -10.24 7.15
N SER A 692 -3.69 -11.56 7.42
CA SER A 692 -4.24 -12.15 8.65
C SER A 692 -5.56 -11.49 9.06
N ARG A 693 -6.44 -11.23 8.08
CA ARG A 693 -7.70 -10.52 8.31
C ARG A 693 -8.81 -11.54 8.54
N LEU A 694 -9.62 -11.31 9.57
CA LEU A 694 -10.81 -12.11 9.85
C LEU A 694 -12.05 -11.20 9.85
N ARG A 695 -13.12 -11.68 9.24
CA ARG A 695 -14.42 -11.01 9.22
C ARG A 695 -15.55 -12.02 9.40
N ASP A 696 -16.42 -11.76 10.37
CA ASP A 696 -17.69 -12.46 10.50
C ASP A 696 -18.83 -11.56 10.00
N ALA A 697 -19.74 -12.13 9.23
CA ALA A 697 -20.90 -11.43 8.71
C ALA A 697 -21.90 -11.18 9.83
N THR A 698 -22.40 -9.95 9.89
CA THR A 698 -23.46 -9.55 10.81
C THR A 698 -24.52 -8.76 10.04
N GLU A 699 -25.79 -8.92 10.40
CA GLU A 699 -26.88 -8.14 9.82
C GLU A 699 -26.78 -6.64 10.17
N ARG A 700 -26.22 -6.35 11.35
CA ARG A 700 -25.99 -5.00 11.87
C ARG A 700 -24.57 -4.90 12.42
N TYR A 701 -24.06 -3.69 12.51
CA TYR A 701 -22.84 -3.42 13.26
C TYR A 701 -23.07 -3.69 14.76
N VAL A 702 -22.00 -4.04 15.46
CA VAL A 702 -22.04 -4.43 16.88
C VAL A 702 -21.44 -3.33 17.74
N SER A 703 -21.86 -3.24 19.01
CA SER A 703 -21.26 -2.29 19.95
C SER A 703 -19.78 -2.61 20.19
N VAL A 704 -19.01 -1.66 20.70
CA VAL A 704 -17.59 -1.89 21.06
C VAL A 704 -17.44 -3.02 22.08
N ALA A 705 -18.37 -3.14 23.05
CA ALA A 705 -18.36 -4.22 24.04
C ALA A 705 -18.60 -5.60 23.41
N ASP A 706 -19.56 -5.70 22.49
CA ASP A 706 -19.82 -6.94 21.74
C ASP A 706 -18.67 -7.27 20.78
N TYR A 707 -17.99 -6.25 20.23
CA TYR A 707 -16.80 -6.45 19.42
C TYR A 707 -15.64 -7.03 20.25
N VAL A 708 -15.37 -6.50 21.44
CA VAL A 708 -14.35 -7.06 22.35
C VAL A 708 -14.70 -8.49 22.75
N THR A 709 -15.97 -8.78 23.02
CA THR A 709 -16.45 -10.15 23.28
C THR A 709 -16.17 -11.07 22.09
N TRP A 710 -16.51 -10.63 20.87
CA TRP A 710 -16.19 -11.36 19.65
C TRP A 710 -14.68 -11.59 19.48
N THR A 711 -13.82 -10.60 19.74
CA THR A 711 -12.35 -10.82 19.69
C THR A 711 -11.88 -11.85 20.72
N THR A 712 -12.54 -11.94 21.87
CA THR A 712 -12.24 -12.93 22.91
C THR A 712 -12.60 -14.34 22.43
N GLU A 713 -13.77 -14.50 21.83
CA GLU A 713 -14.23 -15.76 21.22
C GLU A 713 -13.26 -16.23 20.12
N ILE A 714 -12.92 -15.34 19.19
CA ILE A 714 -11.97 -15.65 18.10
C ILE A 714 -10.58 -15.97 18.64
N ALA A 715 -10.09 -15.22 19.64
CA ALA A 715 -8.79 -15.50 20.25
C ALA A 715 -8.76 -16.89 20.89
N ALA A 716 -9.82 -17.28 21.60
CA ALA A 716 -9.95 -18.62 22.18
C ALA A 716 -9.99 -19.70 21.09
N GLU A 717 -10.74 -19.49 20.00
CA GLU A 717 -10.77 -20.42 18.87
C GLU A 717 -9.39 -20.62 18.22
N LEU A 718 -8.64 -19.53 17.99
CA LEU A 718 -7.32 -19.58 17.35
C LEU A 718 -6.23 -20.15 18.27
N ALA A 719 -6.36 -19.92 19.58
CA ALA A 719 -5.41 -20.41 20.60
C ALA A 719 -5.65 -21.87 20.99
N ASP A 720 -6.83 -22.44 20.72
CA ASP A 720 -7.14 -23.83 21.06
C ASP A 720 -6.20 -24.80 20.31
N ALA A 721 -5.39 -25.53 21.09
CA ALA A 721 -4.44 -26.51 20.58
C ALA A 721 -5.13 -27.77 20.02
N ASN A 722 -6.33 -28.11 20.51
CA ASN A 722 -7.09 -29.28 20.07
C ASN A 722 -7.92 -29.01 18.82
N ARG A 723 -8.19 -27.73 18.52
CA ARG A 723 -8.92 -27.34 17.31
C ARG A 723 -8.08 -27.60 16.06
N LYS A 724 -8.50 -28.59 15.27
CA LYS A 724 -7.90 -28.92 13.98
C LYS A 724 -8.49 -28.04 12.88
N ARG A 725 -7.64 -27.57 11.96
CA ARG A 725 -8.09 -26.89 10.73
C ARG A 725 -8.80 -27.88 9.80
N SER A 726 -9.62 -27.35 8.88
CA SER A 726 -10.28 -28.19 7.88
C SER A 726 -9.27 -28.91 6.96
N HIS A 727 -9.48 -30.20 6.71
CA HIS A 727 -8.67 -31.03 5.80
C HIS A 727 -8.65 -30.52 4.36
N VAL A 728 -9.62 -29.67 3.98
CA VAL A 728 -9.69 -29.01 2.68
C VAL A 728 -8.39 -28.29 2.34
N PHE A 729 -7.74 -27.68 3.33
CA PHE A 729 -6.51 -26.92 3.13
C PHE A 729 -5.31 -27.79 2.77
N ASP A 730 -5.35 -29.08 3.14
CA ASP A 730 -4.24 -30.00 2.91
C ASP A 730 -4.07 -30.34 1.42
N ARG A 731 -5.11 -30.14 0.58
CA ARG A 731 -5.02 -30.31 -0.89
C ARG A 731 -4.08 -29.33 -1.59
N TYR A 732 -3.76 -28.23 -0.93
CA TYR A 732 -3.04 -27.10 -1.52
C TYR A 732 -1.56 -27.08 -1.10
N ALA A 733 -0.79 -26.17 -1.67
CA ALA A 733 0.65 -26.07 -1.39
C ALA A 733 0.94 -25.90 0.12
N ALA A 734 1.90 -26.71 0.60
CA ALA A 734 2.28 -26.79 1.99
C ALA A 734 3.28 -25.67 2.34
N LEU A 735 3.14 -25.07 3.53
CA LEU A 735 4.08 -24.07 4.03
C LEU A 735 5.39 -24.75 4.48
N VAL A 736 6.53 -24.17 4.11
CA VAL A 736 7.86 -24.59 4.54
C VAL A 736 8.41 -23.54 5.51
N GLU A 737 8.57 -23.92 6.78
CA GLU A 737 9.08 -23.03 7.84
C GLU A 737 10.58 -23.26 8.10
N ASP A 738 11.09 -24.43 7.77
CA ASP A 738 12.48 -24.86 7.92
C ASP A 738 13.22 -24.74 6.58
N ILE A 739 13.72 -23.55 6.27
CA ILE A 739 14.67 -23.33 5.17
C ILE A 739 15.85 -22.56 5.74
N ASP A 740 17.06 -23.01 5.43
CA ASP A 740 18.30 -22.32 5.80
C ASP A 740 18.75 -21.33 4.71
N ASP A 741 19.80 -20.57 5.00
CA ASP A 741 20.26 -19.49 4.13
C ASP A 741 20.89 -20.00 2.82
N GLU A 742 21.47 -21.21 2.79
CA GLU A 742 22.02 -21.81 1.57
C GLU A 742 20.87 -22.32 0.69
N GLU A 743 19.91 -23.02 1.29
CA GLU A 743 18.71 -23.52 0.64
C GLU A 743 17.83 -22.39 0.08
N ALA A 744 17.79 -21.23 0.75
CA ALA A 744 17.00 -20.06 0.35
C ALA A 744 17.66 -19.22 -0.76
N GLN A 745 18.83 -19.60 -1.29
CA GLN A 745 19.41 -18.82 -2.39
C GLN A 745 18.52 -18.89 -3.65
N PRO A 746 18.30 -17.75 -4.34
CA PRO A 746 17.43 -17.69 -5.51
C PRO A 746 18.07 -18.38 -6.71
N VAL A 747 17.29 -19.20 -7.41
CA VAL A 747 17.68 -19.87 -8.66
C VAL A 747 17.02 -19.19 -9.86
N SER A 748 15.74 -18.88 -9.75
CA SER A 748 15.01 -18.11 -10.76
C SER A 748 13.94 -17.26 -10.11
N ILE A 749 13.52 -16.20 -10.80
CA ILE A 749 12.55 -15.23 -10.30
C ILE A 749 11.50 -14.92 -11.35
N LEU A 750 10.27 -14.72 -10.89
CA LEU A 750 9.17 -14.22 -11.68
C LEU A 750 8.61 -12.98 -11.00
N LEU A 751 8.70 -11.83 -11.68
CA LEU A 751 7.98 -10.64 -11.24
C LEU A 751 6.51 -10.80 -11.60
N ASP A 752 5.62 -10.73 -10.61
CA ASP A 752 4.18 -10.84 -10.84
C ASP A 752 3.46 -9.75 -10.08
N PRO A 753 3.29 -8.58 -10.70
CA PRO A 753 2.74 -7.44 -9.98
C PRO A 753 1.21 -7.52 -9.87
N SER A 754 0.56 -8.50 -10.52
CA SER A 754 -0.86 -8.82 -10.24
C SER A 754 -1.08 -9.34 -8.81
N LEU A 755 -0.02 -9.84 -8.15
CA LEU A 755 -0.05 -10.15 -6.73
C LEU A 755 -0.31 -8.91 -5.86
N ASP A 756 -0.02 -7.71 -6.37
CA ASP A 756 -0.28 -6.46 -5.65
C ASP A 756 -1.76 -6.04 -5.73
N ASP A 757 -2.41 -6.22 -6.89
CA ASP A 757 -3.83 -5.90 -7.10
C ASP A 757 -4.79 -6.77 -6.27
N MET A 758 -4.40 -8.01 -5.96
CA MET A 758 -5.17 -8.92 -5.09
C MET A 758 -5.18 -8.48 -3.61
N ARG A 759 -4.46 -7.41 -3.26
CA ARG A 759 -4.27 -6.97 -1.87
C ARG A 759 -5.12 -5.76 -1.50
N ASP A 760 -5.54 -4.91 -2.42
CA ASP A 760 -6.12 -3.59 -2.09
C ASP A 760 -7.65 -3.50 -2.12
N ASP A 761 -8.28 -4.02 -1.06
CA ASP A 761 -9.68 -3.69 -0.70
C ASP A 761 -9.79 -2.43 0.22
N GLU A 762 -8.68 -1.83 0.68
CA GLU A 762 -8.71 -0.75 1.69
C GLU A 762 -8.16 0.62 1.25
N ALA A 763 -7.53 0.75 0.09
CA ALA A 763 -7.10 2.04 -0.43
C ALA A 763 -7.40 2.11 -1.92
N GLY A 764 -8.41 2.90 -2.30
CA GLY A 764 -8.60 3.24 -3.69
C GLY A 764 -7.38 4.03 -4.21
N GLY A 765 -6.80 3.57 -5.31
CA GLY A 765 -5.97 4.39 -6.18
C GLY A 765 -4.47 4.13 -6.12
N ALA A 766 -4.03 3.02 -6.72
CA ALA A 766 -2.96 2.95 -7.72
C ALA A 766 -2.59 1.48 -7.88
N ALA A 767 -3.42 0.74 -8.63
CA ALA A 767 -3.03 -0.54 -9.18
C ALA A 767 -1.62 -0.42 -9.80
N TRP A 768 -0.91 -1.52 -9.98
CA TRP A 768 -0.05 -1.62 -11.15
C TRP A 768 -1.00 -1.62 -12.35
N ALA A 769 -1.64 -0.46 -12.62
CA ALA A 769 -2.28 -0.19 -13.87
C ALA A 769 -1.14 -0.41 -14.84
N LEU A 770 -1.15 -1.61 -15.44
CA LEU A 770 -0.38 -1.96 -16.61
C LEU A 770 -0.31 -0.66 -17.38
N LEU A 771 0.88 -0.04 -17.48
CA LEU A 771 1.05 1.08 -18.40
C LEU A 771 0.38 0.60 -19.68
N GLU A 772 -0.73 1.22 -20.09
CA GLU A 772 -1.71 0.61 -21.01
C GLU A 772 -1.05 0.21 -22.35
N ASP A 773 0.18 0.67 -22.57
CA ASP A 773 1.02 0.52 -23.75
C ASP A 773 2.31 -0.32 -23.54
N ILE A 774 2.55 -0.95 -22.38
CA ILE A 774 3.73 -1.80 -22.15
C ILE A 774 3.35 -3.28 -22.12
N ASP A 775 4.04 -4.04 -22.97
CA ASP A 775 3.87 -5.48 -23.11
C ASP A 775 4.84 -6.26 -22.21
N TYR A 776 4.31 -6.96 -21.21
CA TYR A 776 5.06 -7.62 -20.14
C TYR A 776 5.26 -9.11 -20.40
N PHE A 777 5.64 -9.48 -21.63
CA PHE A 777 5.72 -10.88 -22.07
C PHE A 777 6.70 -11.75 -21.25
N ASP A 778 7.81 -11.19 -20.74
CA ASP A 778 8.85 -12.00 -20.09
C ASP A 778 9.38 -11.43 -18.77
N LEU A 779 8.60 -11.63 -17.72
CA LEU A 779 8.96 -11.27 -16.34
C LEU A 779 9.66 -12.40 -15.57
N CYS A 780 9.98 -13.51 -16.22
CA CYS A 780 10.65 -14.66 -15.61
C CYS A 780 12.12 -14.69 -16.04
N ALA A 781 13.04 -14.90 -15.10
CA ALA A 781 14.47 -14.95 -15.40
C ALA A 781 15.21 -15.92 -14.48
N GLU A 782 16.27 -16.54 -15.03
CA GLU A 782 17.27 -17.24 -14.24
C GLU A 782 18.12 -16.23 -13.46
N VAL A 783 18.50 -16.57 -12.24
CA VAL A 783 19.31 -15.73 -11.35
C VAL A 783 20.73 -16.29 -11.29
N ASP A 784 21.73 -15.41 -11.45
CA ASP A 784 23.13 -15.79 -11.23
C ASP A 784 23.35 -16.13 -9.74
N GLY A 785 23.81 -17.35 -9.47
CA GLY A 785 23.96 -17.84 -8.10
C GLY A 785 25.10 -17.21 -7.30
N GLU A 786 26.06 -16.54 -7.93
CA GLU A 786 27.16 -15.83 -7.25
C GLU A 786 26.82 -14.37 -6.99
N THR A 787 26.14 -13.71 -7.92
CA THR A 787 25.89 -12.25 -7.87
C THR A 787 24.45 -11.87 -7.52
N GLY A 788 23.49 -12.77 -7.70
CA GLY A 788 22.06 -12.49 -7.59
C GLY A 788 21.50 -11.65 -8.75
N GLU A 789 22.27 -11.45 -9.82
CA GLU A 789 21.87 -10.66 -10.98
C GLU A 789 20.97 -11.46 -11.93
N PHE A 790 20.00 -10.78 -12.54
CA PHE A 790 19.12 -11.34 -13.56
C PHE A 790 18.64 -10.24 -14.52
N VAL A 791 18.17 -10.65 -15.71
CA VAL A 791 17.65 -9.73 -16.73
C VAL A 791 16.26 -10.19 -17.13
N ILE A 792 15.30 -9.26 -17.12
CA ILE A 792 13.94 -9.47 -17.63
C ILE A 792 13.72 -8.65 -18.90
N GLN A 793 12.74 -9.04 -19.72
CA GLN A 793 12.39 -8.32 -20.93
C GLN A 793 11.03 -7.63 -20.77
N ILE A 794 11.00 -6.31 -20.95
CA ILE A 794 9.79 -5.48 -20.90
C ILE A 794 9.69 -4.75 -22.24
N GLY A 795 8.72 -5.13 -23.08
CA GLY A 795 8.68 -4.73 -24.48
C GLY A 795 9.96 -5.14 -25.23
N ASP A 796 10.63 -4.17 -25.85
CA ASP A 796 11.91 -4.37 -26.55
C ASP A 796 13.15 -4.06 -25.68
N GLU A 797 12.97 -3.72 -24.40
CA GLU A 797 14.08 -3.37 -23.51
C GLU A 797 14.50 -4.52 -22.59
N GLU A 798 15.82 -4.75 -22.50
CA GLU A 798 16.43 -5.58 -21.47
C GLU A 798 16.60 -4.79 -20.18
N VAL A 799 16.07 -5.32 -19.09
CA VAL A 799 16.01 -4.62 -17.80
C VAL A 799 16.86 -5.37 -16.77
N PRO A 800 18.07 -4.87 -16.44
CA PRO A 800 18.94 -5.51 -15.46
C PRO A 800 18.40 -5.32 -14.04
N CYS A 801 18.39 -6.40 -13.28
CA CYS A 801 17.88 -6.48 -11.92
C CYS A 801 18.84 -7.30 -11.04
N SER A 802 18.69 -7.17 -9.74
CA SER A 802 19.35 -8.02 -8.75
C SER A 802 18.39 -8.41 -7.65
N VAL A 803 18.58 -9.59 -7.05
CA VAL A 803 17.81 -10.08 -5.93
C VAL A 803 18.73 -10.65 -4.85
N GLU A 804 18.47 -10.29 -3.59
CA GLU A 804 19.18 -10.82 -2.41
C GLU A 804 18.19 -11.42 -1.40
N PHE A 805 18.58 -12.52 -0.76
CA PHE A 805 17.85 -13.07 0.40
C PHE A 805 18.31 -12.38 1.69
N ILE A 806 17.37 -11.92 2.51
CA ILE A 806 17.63 -11.22 3.78
C ILE A 806 17.31 -12.17 4.95
N SER A 807 18.32 -12.83 5.51
CA SER A 807 18.17 -13.84 6.57
C SER A 807 17.39 -13.35 7.79
N GLU A 808 17.60 -12.09 8.23
CA GLU A 808 16.92 -11.49 9.39
C GLU A 808 15.39 -11.45 9.23
N THR A 809 14.92 -11.17 8.01
CA THR A 809 13.50 -11.01 7.70
C THR A 809 12.89 -12.23 7.00
N ARG A 810 13.74 -13.15 6.52
CA ARG A 810 13.40 -14.30 5.66
C ARG A 810 12.60 -13.89 4.42
N LYS A 811 12.94 -12.74 3.85
CA LYS A 811 12.35 -12.16 2.63
C LYS A 811 13.44 -11.85 1.62
N TYR A 812 13.04 -11.64 0.37
CA TYR A 812 13.96 -11.19 -0.66
C TYR A 812 13.82 -9.69 -0.90
N ARG A 813 14.91 -9.08 -1.37
CA ARG A 813 14.95 -7.70 -1.81
C ARG A 813 15.43 -7.66 -3.25
N ILE A 814 14.64 -7.03 -4.12
CA ILE A 814 14.96 -6.73 -5.51
C ILE A 814 15.54 -5.32 -5.59
N ALA A 815 16.51 -5.11 -6.46
CA ALA A 815 16.98 -3.78 -6.85
C ALA A 815 17.09 -3.68 -8.37
N SER A 816 16.55 -2.60 -8.94
CA SER A 816 16.73 -2.23 -10.34
C SER A 816 16.37 -0.76 -10.54
N THR A 817 17.34 0.05 -11.00
CA THR A 817 17.07 1.46 -11.35
C THR A 817 16.23 1.57 -12.61
N LYS A 818 16.44 0.66 -13.57
CA LYS A 818 15.77 0.66 -14.87
C LYS A 818 14.28 0.29 -14.76
N LEU A 819 13.91 -0.62 -13.85
CA LEU A 819 12.50 -0.88 -13.52
C LEU A 819 11.79 0.37 -12.99
N ASP A 820 12.45 1.13 -12.12
CA ASP A 820 11.88 2.36 -11.56
C ASP A 820 11.80 3.49 -12.61
N GLU A 821 12.64 3.47 -13.64
CA GLU A 821 12.57 4.39 -14.79
C GLU A 821 11.42 4.05 -15.76
N LEU A 822 11.19 2.74 -16.02
CA LEU A 822 10.14 2.27 -16.93
C LEU A 822 8.73 2.45 -16.34
N ALA A 823 8.61 2.32 -15.02
CA ALA A 823 7.38 2.54 -14.29
C ALA A 823 7.60 3.59 -13.19
N PRO A 824 7.74 4.88 -13.57
CA PRO A 824 7.96 5.94 -12.61
C PRO A 824 6.81 5.98 -11.63
N ALA A 825 7.11 6.32 -10.38
CA ALA A 825 6.10 6.37 -9.33
C ALA A 825 4.97 7.33 -9.76
N PRO A 826 3.69 6.90 -9.71
CA PRO A 826 2.58 7.75 -10.15
C PRO A 826 2.59 9.07 -9.39
N GLU A 827 2.27 10.18 -10.07
CA GLU A 827 2.06 11.47 -9.42
C GLU A 827 0.86 11.34 -8.47
N GLY A 828 1.14 11.02 -7.21
CA GLY A 828 0.13 10.90 -6.16
C GLY A 828 -0.36 12.27 -5.70
N ASP A 829 -1.66 12.38 -5.49
CA ASP A 829 -2.30 13.49 -4.76
C ASP A 829 -1.97 13.44 -3.24
N ASP A 830 -1.34 12.34 -2.79
CA ASP A 830 -1.09 11.99 -1.40
C ASP A 830 0.36 12.29 -0.97
N ARG A 831 0.53 12.78 0.27
CA ARG A 831 1.73 13.48 0.80
C ARG A 831 2.99 12.63 1.03
N ARG A 832 3.05 11.40 0.54
CA ARG A 832 4.27 10.58 0.54
C ARG A 832 4.77 10.48 -0.89
N GLN A 833 6.10 10.53 -1.09
CA GLN A 833 6.70 10.12 -2.35
C GLN A 833 6.06 8.79 -2.75
N ALA A 834 5.40 8.75 -3.90
CA ALA A 834 4.85 7.52 -4.41
C ALA A 834 5.97 6.48 -4.44
N LEU A 835 5.69 5.30 -3.89
CA LEU A 835 6.70 4.24 -3.84
C LEU A 835 7.07 3.88 -5.28
N THR A 836 8.36 3.75 -5.54
CA THR A 836 8.83 3.26 -6.84
C THR A 836 8.31 1.83 -7.06
N LEU A 837 8.31 1.36 -8.32
CA LEU A 837 7.85 0.00 -8.61
C LEU A 837 8.63 -1.04 -7.78
N VAL A 838 9.96 -0.93 -7.72
CA VAL A 838 10.80 -1.82 -6.92
C VAL A 838 10.46 -1.74 -5.43
N GLN A 839 10.19 -0.54 -4.92
CA GLN A 839 9.75 -0.38 -3.53
C GLN A 839 8.41 -1.06 -3.25
N ARG A 840 7.45 -0.98 -4.19
CA ARG A 840 6.16 -1.70 -4.09
C ARG A 840 6.36 -3.21 -4.14
N LEU A 841 7.11 -3.71 -5.13
CA LEU A 841 7.45 -5.13 -5.29
C LEU A 841 8.09 -5.69 -4.01
N ASN A 842 9.05 -4.97 -3.42
CA ASN A 842 9.71 -5.37 -2.17
C ASN A 842 8.79 -5.29 -0.96
N LYS A 843 8.02 -4.21 -0.82
CA LYS A 843 7.11 -4.04 0.32
C LYS A 843 6.02 -5.11 0.30
N GLY A 844 5.51 -5.43 -0.89
CA GLY A 844 4.52 -6.47 -1.09
C GLY A 844 5.09 -7.89 -1.18
N GLN A 845 6.36 -8.08 -1.48
CA GLN A 845 6.89 -9.38 -1.96
C GLN A 845 6.04 -9.88 -3.15
N ALA A 846 5.80 -9.00 -4.15
CA ALA A 846 4.97 -9.27 -5.32
C ALA A 846 5.79 -9.94 -6.45
N PHE A 847 6.40 -11.08 -6.12
CA PHE A 847 7.22 -11.88 -7.00
C PHE A 847 7.31 -13.31 -6.45
N ARG A 848 7.74 -14.24 -7.29
CA ARG A 848 7.99 -15.64 -6.93
C ARG A 848 9.44 -16.01 -7.21
N ILE A 849 10.01 -16.88 -6.39
CA ILE A 849 11.40 -17.32 -6.53
C ILE A 849 11.47 -18.84 -6.41
N LEU A 850 12.12 -19.51 -7.37
CA LEU A 850 12.61 -20.87 -7.16
C LEU A 850 13.87 -20.82 -6.31
N THR A 851 13.95 -21.68 -5.31
CA THR A 851 15.08 -21.71 -4.37
C THR A 851 16.07 -22.82 -4.72
N GLN A 852 17.26 -22.83 -4.12
CA GLN A 852 18.21 -23.94 -4.25
C GLN A 852 17.65 -25.26 -3.71
N ARG A 853 16.74 -25.20 -2.74
CA ARG A 853 16.01 -26.39 -2.29
C ARG A 853 15.01 -26.84 -3.35
N ASP A 854 15.25 -28.03 -3.89
CA ASP A 854 14.38 -28.68 -4.87
C ASP A 854 12.93 -28.76 -4.37
N GLY A 855 11.99 -28.32 -5.22
CA GLY A 855 10.55 -28.39 -4.95
C GLY A 855 10.01 -27.30 -4.03
N VAL A 856 10.82 -26.32 -3.61
CA VAL A 856 10.37 -25.18 -2.80
C VAL A 856 10.31 -23.91 -3.65
N VAL A 857 9.19 -23.19 -3.51
CA VAL A 857 8.91 -21.92 -4.20
C VAL A 857 8.58 -20.87 -3.15
N TYR A 858 9.30 -19.75 -3.20
CA TYR A 858 8.96 -18.57 -2.43
C TYR A 858 7.87 -17.77 -3.15
N SER A 859 6.83 -17.36 -2.43
CA SER A 859 5.74 -16.53 -2.93
C SER A 859 5.11 -15.74 -1.78
N GLU A 860 4.70 -14.50 -2.02
CA GLU A 860 3.93 -13.68 -1.07
C GLU A 860 4.53 -13.55 0.35
N GLY A 861 5.86 -13.62 0.49
CA GLY A 861 6.51 -13.52 1.80
C GLY A 861 6.75 -14.85 2.52
N SER A 862 6.54 -16.00 1.88
CA SER A 862 6.65 -17.32 2.50
C SER A 862 7.12 -18.38 1.52
N PHE A 863 7.65 -19.50 2.04
CA PHE A 863 8.12 -20.63 1.25
C PHE A 863 7.05 -21.72 1.20
N TYR A 864 6.85 -22.30 0.02
CA TYR A 864 5.84 -23.31 -0.21
C TYR A 864 6.38 -24.49 -0.99
N GLU A 865 5.86 -25.68 -0.71
CA GLU A 865 6.17 -26.91 -1.42
C GLU A 865 4.91 -27.41 -2.16
N PRO A 866 4.90 -27.45 -3.51
CA PRO A 866 3.82 -28.06 -4.27
C PRO A 866 3.83 -29.58 -4.07
N LYS A 867 2.85 -30.13 -3.36
CA LYS A 867 2.79 -31.58 -3.07
C LYS A 867 1.67 -32.26 -3.83
N LEU A 868 2.03 -33.14 -4.77
CA LEU A 868 1.11 -34.16 -5.31
C LEU A 868 0.75 -35.14 -4.18
N GLN A 869 -0.33 -34.85 -3.46
CA GLN A 869 -0.78 -35.64 -2.31
C GLN A 869 -1.63 -36.85 -2.73
N TRP A 870 -1.04 -37.79 -3.47
CA TRP A 870 -1.65 -39.11 -3.62
C TRP A 870 -1.72 -39.88 -2.30
N VAL A 871 -0.84 -39.50 -1.34
CA VAL A 871 -0.86 -39.94 0.05
C VAL A 871 -0.89 -38.69 0.94
N GLN A 872 -1.85 -38.63 1.87
CA GLN A 872 -2.01 -37.61 2.91
C GLN A 872 -1.59 -38.19 4.27
N ASP A 873 -0.93 -37.38 5.10
CA ASP A 873 -0.49 -37.71 6.47
C ASP A 873 0.25 -39.05 6.63
N GLY A 874 0.81 -39.59 5.55
CA GLY A 874 1.45 -40.92 5.51
C GLY A 874 0.50 -42.12 5.52
N GLU A 875 -0.81 -41.92 5.65
CA GLU A 875 -1.79 -43.00 5.80
C GLU A 875 -2.94 -42.95 4.78
N THR A 876 -3.59 -41.79 4.63
CA THR A 876 -4.75 -41.62 3.76
C THR A 876 -4.35 -41.54 2.29
N LYS A 877 -5.15 -42.13 1.39
CA LYS A 877 -4.87 -42.20 -0.06
C LYS A 877 -6.04 -41.65 -0.89
N PRO A 878 -6.25 -40.32 -0.90
CA PRO A 878 -7.44 -39.71 -1.53
C PRO A 878 -7.62 -40.06 -3.01
N VAL A 879 -6.52 -40.17 -3.75
CA VAL A 879 -6.53 -40.55 -5.19
C VAL A 879 -7.23 -41.89 -5.45
N LEU A 880 -7.29 -42.78 -4.45
CA LEU A 880 -7.92 -44.08 -4.56
C LEU A 880 -9.38 -44.09 -4.07
N GLU A 881 -9.94 -43.01 -3.51
CA GLU A 881 -11.26 -43.02 -2.85
C GLU A 881 -12.37 -43.63 -3.74
N TYR A 882 -12.39 -43.27 -5.01
CA TYR A 882 -13.40 -43.71 -6.00
C TYR A 882 -13.01 -44.99 -6.76
N ILE A 883 -12.00 -45.73 -6.30
CA ILE A 883 -11.64 -47.05 -6.82
C ILE A 883 -12.22 -48.12 -5.89
N HIS A 884 -13.04 -49.03 -6.39
CA HIS A 884 -13.73 -50.03 -5.58
C HIS A 884 -13.30 -51.43 -5.99
N ALA A 885 -12.73 -52.19 -5.04
CA ALA A 885 -12.44 -53.61 -5.23
C ALA A 885 -13.74 -54.43 -5.20
N CYS A 886 -13.92 -55.32 -6.17
CA CYS A 886 -15.14 -56.10 -6.39
C CYS A 886 -14.76 -57.54 -6.76
N ALA A 887 -15.06 -58.48 -5.86
CA ALA A 887 -14.76 -59.90 -6.03
C ALA A 887 -15.49 -60.54 -7.21
N THR A 888 -16.67 -60.00 -7.55
CA THR A 888 -17.44 -60.44 -8.73
C THR A 888 -16.68 -60.27 -10.04
N LEU A 889 -15.73 -59.33 -10.11
CA LEU A 889 -14.90 -59.08 -11.30
C LEU A 889 -13.69 -60.03 -11.43
N ASP A 890 -13.40 -60.88 -10.45
CA ASP A 890 -12.22 -61.75 -10.49
C ASP A 890 -12.39 -62.94 -11.45
N ALA A 891 -13.61 -63.47 -11.55
CA ALA A 891 -13.97 -64.57 -12.44
C ALA A 891 -14.17 -64.11 -13.91
N VAL A 892 -14.24 -62.80 -14.15
CA VAL A 892 -14.52 -62.24 -15.47
C VAL A 892 -13.35 -62.43 -16.43
N VAL A 893 -13.65 -62.96 -17.62
CA VAL A 893 -12.67 -63.18 -18.71
C VAL A 893 -13.06 -62.48 -20.01
N SER A 894 -14.32 -62.04 -20.15
CA SER A 894 -14.83 -61.32 -21.33
C SER A 894 -15.70 -60.13 -20.92
N GLU A 895 -15.74 -59.07 -21.73
CA GLU A 895 -16.62 -57.91 -21.49
C GLU A 895 -18.08 -58.32 -21.71
N LYS A 896 -18.37 -58.88 -22.89
CA LYS A 896 -19.73 -59.13 -23.40
C LYS A 896 -20.13 -60.61 -23.35
N GLY A 897 -19.16 -61.52 -23.27
CA GLY A 897 -19.38 -62.97 -23.18
C GLY A 897 -19.93 -63.61 -24.46
N ASP A 898 -19.56 -63.09 -25.63
CA ASP A 898 -19.96 -63.54 -26.97
C ASP A 898 -19.75 -65.05 -27.22
N ASN A 899 -18.72 -65.66 -26.62
CA ASN A 899 -18.50 -67.11 -26.73
C ASN A 899 -19.30 -67.94 -25.71
N GLU A 900 -19.63 -67.40 -24.54
CA GLU A 900 -20.26 -68.16 -23.45
C GLU A 900 -21.80 -68.09 -23.50
N TYR A 901 -22.39 -67.05 -24.10
CA TYR A 901 -23.84 -66.83 -24.05
C TYR A 901 -24.66 -67.98 -24.67
N ALA A 902 -24.18 -68.52 -25.80
CA ALA A 902 -24.83 -69.65 -26.48
C ALA A 902 -24.38 -71.01 -25.93
N ASP A 903 -23.11 -71.13 -25.54
CA ASP A 903 -22.50 -72.41 -25.17
C ASP A 903 -22.73 -72.78 -23.70
N ASN A 904 -22.64 -71.81 -22.79
CA ASN A 904 -22.85 -72.02 -21.36
C ASN A 904 -23.35 -70.73 -20.68
N LYS A 905 -24.68 -70.59 -20.62
CA LYS A 905 -25.34 -69.42 -20.04
C LYS A 905 -24.97 -69.18 -18.57
N GLU A 906 -24.69 -70.23 -17.80
CA GLU A 906 -24.25 -70.11 -16.40
C GLU A 906 -22.85 -69.48 -16.30
N ASN A 907 -21.93 -69.86 -17.21
CA ASN A 907 -20.62 -69.21 -17.32
C ASN A 907 -20.76 -67.76 -17.76
N TRP A 908 -21.66 -67.46 -18.71
CA TRP A 908 -21.87 -66.09 -19.18
C TRP A 908 -22.21 -65.13 -18.03
N TYR A 909 -23.12 -65.53 -17.13
CA TYR A 909 -23.51 -64.73 -15.96
C TYR A 909 -22.33 -64.41 -15.03
N LYS A 910 -21.40 -65.35 -14.82
CA LYS A 910 -20.28 -65.19 -13.86
C LYS A 910 -18.98 -64.67 -14.49
N GLN A 911 -18.76 -64.93 -15.77
CA GLN A 911 -17.47 -64.71 -16.44
C GLN A 911 -17.50 -63.54 -17.43
N SER A 912 -18.63 -62.83 -17.56
CA SER A 912 -18.74 -61.61 -18.35
C SER A 912 -19.34 -60.43 -17.57
N ILE A 913 -18.92 -59.21 -17.87
CA ILE A 913 -19.45 -57.99 -17.23
C ILE A 913 -20.94 -57.83 -17.59
N PHE A 914 -21.31 -58.09 -18.84
CA PHE A 914 -22.71 -58.05 -19.29
C PHE A 914 -23.57 -59.10 -18.58
N GLY A 915 -23.01 -60.28 -18.33
CA GLY A 915 -23.64 -61.32 -17.52
C GLY A 915 -23.89 -60.88 -16.09
N ILE A 916 -22.93 -60.23 -15.43
CA ILE A 916 -23.10 -59.70 -14.07
C ILE A 916 -24.24 -58.67 -14.04
N PHE A 917 -24.26 -57.70 -14.98
CA PHE A 917 -25.36 -56.73 -15.09
C PHE A 917 -26.72 -57.41 -15.27
N SER A 918 -26.79 -58.43 -16.14
CA SER A 918 -28.00 -59.22 -16.34
C SER A 918 -28.43 -59.93 -15.05
N SER A 919 -27.49 -60.60 -14.37
CA SER A 919 -27.77 -61.35 -13.15
C SER A 919 -28.27 -60.46 -12.02
N VAL A 920 -27.74 -59.25 -11.88
CA VAL A 920 -28.24 -58.28 -10.90
C VAL A 920 -29.64 -57.80 -11.29
N CYS A 921 -29.81 -57.28 -12.51
CA CYS A 921 -31.07 -56.68 -12.96
C CYS A 921 -32.25 -57.66 -12.97
N GLU A 922 -31.98 -58.95 -13.16
CA GLU A 922 -32.98 -60.04 -13.16
C GLU A 922 -33.19 -60.68 -11.77
N GLY A 923 -32.42 -60.27 -10.75
CA GLY A 923 -32.50 -60.84 -9.40
C GLY A 923 -31.95 -62.27 -9.29
N LEU A 924 -31.00 -62.66 -10.14
CA LEU A 924 -30.45 -64.02 -10.27
C LEU A 924 -29.06 -64.20 -9.65
N LEU A 925 -28.59 -63.28 -8.80
CA LEU A 925 -27.25 -63.35 -8.18
C LEU A 925 -27.00 -64.67 -7.44
N ALA A 926 -27.92 -65.04 -6.53
CA ALA A 926 -27.81 -66.28 -5.77
C ALA A 926 -27.90 -67.53 -6.66
N ASP A 927 -28.80 -67.51 -7.65
CA ASP A 927 -29.01 -68.62 -8.60
C ASP A 927 -27.76 -68.87 -9.45
N ASN A 928 -27.02 -67.81 -9.78
CA ASN A 928 -25.76 -67.88 -10.51
C ASN A 928 -24.54 -68.00 -9.59
N GLY A 929 -24.69 -68.13 -8.27
CA GLY A 929 -23.57 -68.23 -7.32
C GLY A 929 -22.60 -67.04 -7.40
N ILE A 930 -23.14 -65.83 -7.62
CA ILE A 930 -22.40 -64.57 -7.62
C ILE A 930 -22.61 -63.91 -6.25
N GLU A 931 -21.53 -63.66 -5.52
CA GLU A 931 -21.60 -62.98 -4.22
C GLU A 931 -21.92 -61.49 -4.38
N GLU A 932 -22.60 -60.90 -3.39
CA GLU A 932 -22.86 -59.47 -3.36
C GLU A 932 -21.60 -58.68 -3.01
N ASP A 933 -21.33 -57.61 -3.76
CA ASP A 933 -20.24 -56.67 -3.48
C ASP A 933 -20.64 -55.21 -3.82
N LYS A 934 -19.65 -54.30 -3.83
CA LYS A 934 -19.89 -52.87 -4.11
C LYS A 934 -20.44 -52.62 -5.52
N LEU A 935 -20.06 -53.41 -6.52
CA LEU A 935 -20.54 -53.24 -7.88
C LEU A 935 -21.98 -53.74 -8.00
N THR A 936 -22.27 -54.96 -7.51
CA THR A 936 -23.63 -55.51 -7.60
C THR A 936 -24.63 -54.66 -6.83
N ALA A 937 -24.28 -54.18 -5.63
CA ALA A 937 -25.11 -53.26 -4.85
C ALA A 937 -25.33 -51.91 -5.58
N ALA A 938 -24.32 -51.39 -6.27
CA ALA A 938 -24.45 -50.15 -7.03
C ALA A 938 -25.38 -50.31 -8.24
N ILE A 939 -25.29 -51.44 -8.96
CA ILE A 939 -26.18 -51.78 -10.07
C ILE A 939 -27.62 -51.94 -9.57
N GLU A 940 -27.81 -52.67 -8.47
CA GLU A 940 -29.12 -52.95 -7.86
C GLU A 940 -29.85 -51.67 -7.41
N ALA A 941 -29.10 -50.66 -6.97
CA ALA A 941 -29.65 -49.38 -6.52
C ALA A 941 -30.26 -48.52 -7.64
N ILE A 942 -30.05 -48.87 -8.91
CA ILE A 942 -30.59 -48.11 -10.05
C ILE A 942 -31.79 -48.88 -10.65
N PRO A 943 -32.97 -48.23 -10.76
CA PRO A 943 -34.20 -48.93 -11.16
C PRO A 943 -34.24 -49.26 -12.64
N VAL A 944 -33.65 -48.43 -13.51
CA VAL A 944 -33.71 -48.62 -14.97
C VAL A 944 -32.32 -48.77 -15.55
N TRP A 945 -32.11 -49.83 -16.34
CA TRP A 945 -30.85 -50.11 -17.03
C TRP A 945 -31.09 -50.44 -18.50
N LEU A 946 -30.39 -49.72 -19.38
CA LEU A 946 -30.37 -49.93 -20.84
C LEU A 946 -28.95 -50.30 -21.30
N CYS A 947 -28.85 -51.18 -22.28
CA CYS A 947 -27.59 -51.54 -22.96
C CYS A 947 -27.47 -50.78 -24.27
N ASP A 948 -26.52 -49.84 -24.32
CA ASP A 948 -26.30 -48.96 -25.46
C ASP A 948 -25.22 -49.48 -26.43
N ASP A 949 -24.49 -50.54 -26.11
CA ASP A 949 -23.40 -51.10 -26.95
C ASP A 949 -23.80 -51.50 -28.40
N ASP A 950 -23.17 -50.92 -29.45
CA ASP A 950 -23.31 -51.33 -30.88
C ASP A 950 -22.26 -50.78 -31.89
N ALA A 951 -21.05 -50.41 -31.43
CA ALA A 951 -20.03 -49.58 -32.09
C ALA A 951 -20.37 -48.10 -32.38
N ARG A 952 -21.62 -47.64 -32.16
CA ARG A 952 -22.04 -46.23 -32.27
C ARG A 952 -22.52 -45.66 -30.92
N GLU A 953 -22.27 -46.38 -29.84
CA GLU A 953 -22.71 -46.08 -28.49
C GLU A 953 -22.11 -44.83 -27.86
N ALA A 954 -22.82 -44.31 -26.86
CA ALA A 954 -22.30 -43.34 -25.92
C ALA A 954 -21.65 -44.00 -24.68
N ALA A 955 -22.09 -45.22 -24.34
CA ALA A 955 -21.60 -46.04 -23.22
C ALA A 955 -22.02 -47.51 -23.43
N ASP A 956 -21.48 -48.46 -22.66
CA ASP A 956 -21.94 -49.85 -22.70
C ASP A 956 -23.32 -49.99 -22.04
N PHE A 957 -23.47 -49.40 -20.86
CA PHE A 957 -24.75 -49.34 -20.14
C PHE A 957 -25.12 -47.91 -19.74
N ILE A 958 -26.43 -47.67 -19.70
CA ILE A 958 -27.03 -46.43 -19.25
C ILE A 958 -28.01 -46.76 -18.13
N GLY A 959 -27.71 -46.29 -16.93
CA GLY A 959 -28.56 -46.40 -15.76
C GLY A 959 -29.19 -45.06 -15.43
N PHE A 960 -30.46 -45.02 -15.06
CA PHE A 960 -31.07 -43.79 -14.57
C PHE A 960 -32.17 -44.02 -13.54
N ASP A 961 -32.27 -43.04 -12.64
CA ASP A 961 -33.22 -42.99 -11.53
C ASP A 961 -33.85 -41.59 -11.51
N PRO A 962 -35.06 -41.41 -12.07
CA PRO A 962 -35.73 -40.13 -12.08
C PRO A 962 -36.12 -39.64 -10.68
N GLU A 963 -36.40 -40.55 -9.73
CA GLU A 963 -36.85 -40.20 -8.38
C GLU A 963 -35.69 -39.61 -7.57
N ASN A 964 -34.53 -40.28 -7.59
CA ASN A 964 -33.31 -39.81 -6.94
C ASN A 964 -32.48 -38.86 -7.81
N ARG A 965 -32.98 -38.50 -8.99
CA ARG A 965 -32.33 -37.62 -9.99
C ARG A 965 -30.91 -38.06 -10.29
N LYS A 966 -30.72 -39.32 -10.67
CA LYS A 966 -29.40 -39.89 -10.97
C LYS A 966 -29.33 -40.42 -12.40
N ILE A 967 -28.22 -40.20 -13.08
CA ILE A 967 -27.91 -40.81 -14.38
C ILE A 967 -26.47 -41.32 -14.38
N VAL A 968 -26.28 -42.52 -14.92
CA VAL A 968 -25.01 -43.25 -14.91
C VAL A 968 -24.69 -43.76 -16.29
N LEU A 969 -23.49 -43.48 -16.79
CA LEU A 969 -22.93 -44.09 -17.99
C LEU A 969 -21.81 -45.07 -17.58
N VAL A 970 -21.88 -46.31 -18.05
CA VAL A 970 -20.94 -47.36 -17.70
C VAL A 970 -20.08 -47.73 -18.90
N HIS A 971 -18.78 -47.83 -18.69
CA HIS A 971 -17.80 -48.30 -19.66
C HIS A 971 -17.10 -49.55 -19.11
N ALA A 972 -17.31 -50.67 -19.78
CA ALA A 972 -16.83 -51.98 -19.39
C ALA A 972 -15.51 -52.29 -20.11
N LYS A 973 -14.52 -52.83 -19.38
CA LYS A 973 -13.26 -53.27 -19.99
C LYS A 973 -12.71 -54.50 -19.31
N VAL A 974 -12.20 -55.45 -20.09
CA VAL A 974 -11.37 -56.53 -19.57
C VAL A 974 -9.91 -56.30 -19.96
N GLY A 975 -9.05 -56.20 -18.95
CA GLY A 975 -7.62 -55.99 -19.11
C GLY A 975 -6.83 -57.30 -19.21
N ASN A 976 -5.51 -57.18 -19.29
CA ASN A 976 -4.57 -58.31 -19.34
C ASN A 976 -3.53 -58.23 -18.21
N VAL A 977 -4.00 -58.14 -16.95
CA VAL A 977 -3.13 -58.26 -15.77
C VAL A 977 -2.89 -59.76 -15.50
N GLY A 978 -1.87 -60.34 -16.13
CA GLY A 978 -1.48 -61.75 -15.94
C GLY A 978 -0.93 -62.05 -14.54
N GLN A 979 -0.88 -63.34 -14.17
CA GLN A 979 -0.21 -63.82 -12.95
C GLN A 979 1.30 -63.53 -13.04
N GLY A 980 1.74 -62.40 -12.46
CA GLY A 980 3.12 -61.90 -12.52
C GLY A 980 3.26 -60.43 -12.96
N GLY A 981 2.16 -59.75 -13.32
CA GLY A 981 2.16 -58.32 -13.65
C GLY A 981 2.16 -57.39 -12.43
N THR A 982 2.26 -56.08 -12.65
CA THR A 982 2.28 -55.02 -11.60
C THR A 982 0.97 -54.86 -10.83
N GLY A 983 -0.09 -55.59 -11.18
CA GLY A 983 -1.42 -55.47 -10.58
C GLY A 983 -2.29 -54.34 -11.14
N TYR A 984 -1.81 -53.59 -12.14
CA TYR A 984 -2.54 -52.51 -12.82
C TYR A 984 -2.04 -52.33 -14.27
N HIS A 985 -2.93 -51.94 -15.19
CA HIS A 985 -2.68 -51.87 -16.62
C HIS A 985 -2.98 -50.47 -17.21
N VAL A 986 -1.93 -49.68 -17.42
CA VAL A 986 -2.01 -48.28 -17.90
C VAL A 986 -2.73 -48.15 -19.24
N GLY A 987 -2.33 -48.94 -20.26
CA GLY A 987 -2.92 -48.85 -21.60
C GLY A 987 -4.41 -49.15 -21.62
N GLY A 988 -4.84 -50.12 -20.80
CA GLY A 988 -6.25 -50.45 -20.67
C GLY A 988 -7.04 -49.29 -20.05
N LEU A 989 -6.49 -48.65 -19.02
CA LEU A 989 -7.12 -47.47 -18.40
C LEU A 989 -7.23 -46.32 -19.42
N GLN A 990 -6.21 -46.14 -20.27
CA GLN A 990 -6.23 -45.14 -21.34
C GLN A 990 -7.32 -45.43 -22.40
N ASP A 991 -7.46 -46.69 -22.79
CA ASP A 991 -8.44 -47.09 -23.80
C ASP A 991 -9.88 -46.86 -23.32
N VAL A 992 -10.22 -47.37 -22.12
CA VAL A 992 -11.55 -47.20 -21.53
C VAL A 992 -11.79 -45.76 -21.05
N GLY A 993 -10.73 -45.11 -20.57
CA GLY A 993 -10.75 -43.72 -20.14
C GLY A 993 -11.10 -42.77 -21.27
N ARG A 994 -10.59 -43.02 -22.49
CA ARG A 994 -10.98 -42.27 -23.69
C ARG A 994 -12.48 -42.38 -23.97
N GLN A 995 -13.07 -43.56 -23.83
CA GLN A 995 -14.52 -43.78 -24.02
C GLN A 995 -15.33 -43.08 -22.92
N ALA A 996 -14.91 -43.23 -21.66
CA ALA A 996 -15.49 -42.56 -20.51
C ALA A 996 -15.51 -41.03 -20.68
N LEU A 997 -14.38 -40.41 -21.02
CA LEU A 997 -14.29 -38.97 -21.23
C LEU A 997 -15.09 -38.50 -22.46
N ALA A 998 -15.12 -39.26 -23.55
CA ALA A 998 -15.95 -38.92 -24.72
C ALA A 998 -17.45 -38.88 -24.34
N SER A 999 -17.88 -39.75 -23.44
CA SER A 999 -19.27 -39.81 -22.99
C SER A 999 -19.76 -38.57 -22.23
N LEU A 1000 -18.84 -37.78 -21.66
CA LEU A 1000 -19.15 -36.48 -21.07
C LEU A 1000 -19.83 -35.55 -22.07
N GLY A 1001 -19.52 -35.66 -23.37
CA GLY A 1001 -20.14 -34.83 -24.42
C GLY A 1001 -21.67 -34.92 -24.43
N PHE A 1002 -22.23 -36.07 -24.04
CA PHE A 1002 -23.67 -36.31 -24.03
C PHE A 1002 -24.31 -35.81 -22.73
N ILE A 1003 -23.80 -36.25 -21.58
CA ILE A 1003 -24.43 -35.99 -20.28
C ILE A 1003 -24.06 -34.62 -19.69
N SER A 1004 -22.86 -34.09 -19.93
CA SER A 1004 -22.46 -32.80 -19.35
C SER A 1004 -23.20 -31.62 -19.99
N ARG A 1005 -23.39 -31.67 -21.32
CA ARG A 1005 -24.05 -30.62 -22.12
C ARG A 1005 -25.56 -30.79 -22.23
N GLY A 1006 -26.11 -31.87 -21.67
CA GLY A 1006 -27.52 -32.22 -21.80
C GLY A 1006 -27.95 -32.43 -23.26
N GLN A 1007 -27.07 -33.00 -24.07
CA GLN A 1007 -27.32 -33.32 -25.48
C GLN A 1007 -27.40 -34.85 -25.62
N PRO A 1008 -28.61 -35.43 -25.60
CA PRO A 1008 -28.79 -36.87 -25.80
C PRO A 1008 -28.14 -37.34 -27.10
N SER A 1009 -27.60 -38.56 -27.10
CA SER A 1009 -27.01 -39.13 -28.31
C SER A 1009 -28.05 -39.27 -29.42
N THR A 1010 -27.64 -39.03 -30.67
CA THR A 1010 -28.52 -39.15 -31.84
C THR A 1010 -28.93 -40.59 -32.12
N VAL A 1011 -28.21 -41.58 -31.58
CA VAL A 1011 -28.56 -42.99 -31.71
C VAL A 1011 -29.58 -43.46 -30.68
N TRP A 1012 -29.85 -42.69 -29.61
CA TRP A 1012 -30.85 -43.04 -28.61
C TRP A 1012 -32.27 -42.82 -29.14
N THR A 1013 -32.82 -43.86 -29.78
CA THR A 1013 -34.18 -43.89 -30.32
C THR A 1013 -34.99 -45.05 -29.72
N PRO A 1014 -36.34 -44.97 -29.71
CA PRO A 1014 -37.18 -46.06 -29.21
C PRO A 1014 -36.93 -47.41 -29.89
N GLU A 1015 -36.63 -47.41 -31.19
CA GLU A 1015 -36.38 -48.62 -31.98
C GLU A 1015 -35.10 -49.33 -31.55
N ARG A 1016 -34.08 -48.57 -31.09
CA ARG A 1016 -32.82 -49.14 -30.59
C ARG A 1016 -33.09 -50.09 -29.44
N TRP A 1017 -33.90 -49.68 -28.47
CA TRP A 1017 -34.18 -50.44 -27.25
C TRP A 1017 -34.98 -51.73 -27.49
N GLN A 1018 -35.56 -51.89 -28.69
CA GLN A 1018 -36.31 -53.09 -29.09
C GLN A 1018 -35.43 -54.15 -29.76
N THR A 1019 -34.16 -53.85 -30.02
CA THR A 1019 -33.22 -54.82 -30.63
C THR A 1019 -32.52 -55.67 -29.57
N ASP A 1020 -32.04 -56.84 -29.98
CA ASP A 1020 -31.18 -57.68 -29.15
C ASP A 1020 -29.78 -57.04 -28.97
N VAL A 1021 -29.09 -57.41 -27.88
CA VAL A 1021 -27.73 -56.95 -27.60
C VAL A 1021 -26.75 -57.48 -28.65
N GLN A 1022 -25.87 -56.60 -29.15
CA GLN A 1022 -24.87 -56.92 -30.15
C GLN A 1022 -23.48 -57.03 -29.51
N ALA A 1023 -23.05 -58.25 -29.17
CA ALA A 1023 -21.73 -58.51 -28.59
C ALA A 1023 -20.68 -58.68 -29.71
N ASN A 1024 -19.94 -57.62 -30.02
CA ASN A 1024 -18.98 -57.60 -31.13
C ASN A 1024 -19.67 -57.96 -32.46
N GLN A 1025 -19.26 -59.06 -33.10
CA GLN A 1025 -19.88 -59.57 -34.33
C GLN A 1025 -21.05 -60.55 -34.07
N VAL A 1026 -21.36 -60.86 -32.81
CA VAL A 1026 -22.35 -61.87 -32.40
C VAL A 1026 -23.58 -61.20 -31.79
N THR A 1027 -24.77 -61.48 -32.33
CA THR A 1027 -26.03 -61.06 -31.71
C THR A 1027 -26.41 -62.04 -30.60
N LEU A 1028 -26.62 -61.53 -29.38
CA LEU A 1028 -27.08 -62.32 -28.24
C LEU A 1028 -28.59 -62.57 -28.36
N ASN A 1029 -28.97 -63.54 -29.19
CA ASN A 1029 -30.38 -63.80 -29.51
C ASN A 1029 -31.24 -63.99 -28.25
N GLY A 1030 -32.33 -63.23 -28.16
CA GLY A 1030 -33.24 -63.22 -27.01
C GLY A 1030 -32.75 -62.42 -25.79
N ARG A 1031 -31.62 -61.71 -25.88
CA ARG A 1031 -31.19 -60.75 -24.85
C ARG A 1031 -31.63 -59.34 -25.25
N SER A 1032 -32.68 -58.84 -24.59
CA SER A 1032 -33.11 -57.45 -24.76
C SER A 1032 -32.05 -56.45 -24.34
N ARG A 1033 -31.99 -55.30 -25.02
CA ARG A 1033 -31.24 -54.12 -24.56
C ARG A 1033 -31.84 -53.47 -23.32
N ILE A 1034 -33.08 -53.78 -22.94
CA ILE A 1034 -33.68 -53.33 -21.68
C ILE A 1034 -33.32 -54.35 -20.61
N PHE A 1035 -32.33 -54.04 -19.77
CA PHE A 1035 -31.85 -54.93 -18.72
C PHE A 1035 -32.75 -54.89 -17.49
N ARG A 1036 -33.28 -53.71 -17.15
CA ARG A 1036 -34.19 -53.51 -16.02
C ARG A 1036 -35.22 -52.43 -16.34
N ASN A 1037 -36.50 -52.72 -16.09
CA ASN A 1037 -37.62 -51.82 -16.29
C ASN A 1037 -38.78 -52.21 -15.35
N PRO A 1038 -38.71 -51.83 -14.06
CA PRO A 1038 -39.65 -52.32 -13.03
C PRO A 1038 -41.08 -51.79 -13.22
N GLU A 1039 -41.28 -50.74 -14.01
CA GLU A 1039 -42.59 -50.13 -14.27
C GLU A 1039 -43.21 -50.58 -15.61
N ASP A 1040 -42.63 -51.57 -16.30
CA ASP A 1040 -43.07 -52.06 -17.61
C ASP A 1040 -43.31 -50.94 -18.65
N LEU A 1041 -42.50 -49.88 -18.59
CA LEU A 1041 -42.57 -48.75 -19.52
C LEU A 1041 -42.29 -49.18 -20.95
N THR A 1042 -42.97 -48.57 -21.92
CA THR A 1042 -42.70 -48.80 -23.34
C THR A 1042 -41.33 -48.23 -23.76
N ALA A 1043 -40.74 -48.75 -24.84
CA ALA A 1043 -39.46 -48.26 -25.37
C ALA A 1043 -39.48 -46.75 -25.71
N VAL A 1044 -40.63 -46.21 -26.12
CA VAL A 1044 -40.81 -44.76 -26.35
C VAL A 1044 -40.72 -43.99 -25.04
N GLN A 1045 -41.45 -44.43 -24.01
CA GLN A 1045 -41.43 -43.79 -22.68
C GLN A 1045 -40.04 -43.85 -22.04
N LEU A 1046 -39.34 -45.00 -22.14
CA LEU A 1046 -37.97 -45.14 -21.64
C LEU A 1046 -37.00 -44.18 -22.36
N ASN A 1047 -37.13 -44.05 -23.68
CA ASN A 1047 -36.30 -43.14 -24.46
C ASN A 1047 -36.56 -41.67 -24.10
N ASP A 1048 -37.83 -41.28 -24.00
CA ASP A 1048 -38.21 -39.92 -23.60
C ASP A 1048 -37.73 -39.59 -22.18
N LEU A 1049 -37.82 -40.55 -21.26
CA LEU A 1049 -37.34 -40.43 -19.90
C LEU A 1049 -35.81 -40.29 -19.84
N LEU A 1050 -35.07 -41.11 -20.59
CA LEU A 1050 -33.62 -40.98 -20.74
C LEU A 1050 -33.23 -39.58 -21.27
N HIS A 1051 -33.90 -39.11 -22.32
CA HIS A 1051 -33.67 -37.78 -22.89
C HIS A 1051 -33.97 -36.67 -21.88
N ALA A 1052 -35.05 -36.80 -21.10
CA ALA A 1052 -35.41 -35.86 -20.05
C ALA A 1052 -34.37 -35.84 -18.91
N CYS A 1053 -33.90 -37.00 -18.45
CA CYS A 1053 -32.85 -37.12 -17.43
C CYS A 1053 -31.55 -36.49 -17.92
N CYS A 1054 -31.13 -36.78 -19.15
CA CYS A 1054 -29.92 -36.24 -19.76
C CYS A 1054 -29.96 -34.70 -19.89
N ARG A 1055 -31.09 -34.14 -20.35
CA ARG A 1055 -31.28 -32.69 -20.51
C ARG A 1055 -31.37 -31.92 -19.20
N ASN A 1056 -31.64 -32.58 -18.08
CA ASN A 1056 -31.84 -31.93 -16.80
C ASN A 1056 -30.50 -31.77 -16.04
N PRO A 1057 -30.00 -30.54 -15.83
CA PRO A 1057 -28.73 -30.29 -15.14
C PRO A 1057 -28.78 -30.54 -13.63
N SER A 1058 -29.97 -30.75 -13.04
CA SER A 1058 -30.12 -31.05 -11.61
C SER A 1058 -29.91 -32.53 -11.27
N PHE A 1059 -29.68 -33.39 -12.28
CA PHE A 1059 -29.38 -34.79 -12.06
C PHE A 1059 -27.91 -34.98 -11.66
N ASP A 1060 -27.68 -35.81 -10.65
CA ASP A 1060 -26.36 -36.33 -10.29
C ASP A 1060 -25.88 -37.25 -11.42
N ARG A 1061 -24.77 -36.88 -12.04
CA ARG A 1061 -24.18 -37.57 -13.18
C ARG A 1061 -23.00 -38.39 -12.70
N GLU A 1062 -22.99 -39.67 -13.05
CA GLU A 1062 -21.83 -40.53 -12.80
C GLU A 1062 -21.36 -41.22 -14.08
N ILE A 1063 -20.05 -41.41 -14.19
CA ILE A 1063 -19.45 -42.32 -15.14
C ILE A 1063 -18.78 -43.43 -14.35
N TRP A 1064 -19.07 -44.68 -14.70
CA TRP A 1064 -18.45 -45.84 -14.08
C TRP A 1064 -17.53 -46.52 -15.08
N ILE A 1065 -16.29 -46.75 -14.69
CA ILE A 1065 -15.41 -47.71 -15.34
C ILE A 1065 -15.60 -49.03 -14.59
N VAL A 1066 -16.00 -50.09 -15.30
CA VAL A 1066 -16.09 -51.45 -14.75
C VAL A 1066 -15.01 -52.26 -15.41
N GLY A 1067 -13.86 -52.39 -14.74
CA GLY A 1067 -12.65 -52.94 -15.32
C GLY A 1067 -12.20 -54.24 -14.62
N ALA A 1068 -12.54 -55.39 -15.20
CA ALA A 1068 -12.01 -56.67 -14.72
C ALA A 1068 -10.57 -56.86 -15.22
N LYS A 1069 -9.68 -57.39 -14.37
CA LYS A 1069 -8.26 -57.62 -14.70
C LYS A 1069 -7.55 -56.38 -15.25
N MET A 1070 -8.01 -55.20 -14.84
CA MET A 1070 -7.49 -53.89 -15.25
C MET A 1070 -6.62 -53.28 -14.16
N ALA A 1071 -7.09 -53.33 -12.93
CA ALA A 1071 -6.34 -52.98 -11.73
C ALA A 1071 -6.81 -53.84 -10.56
N ARG A 1072 -5.96 -53.99 -9.56
CA ARG A 1072 -6.31 -54.48 -8.22
C ARG A 1072 -6.09 -53.35 -7.25
N ARG A 1073 -7.11 -53.01 -6.46
CA ARG A 1073 -7.03 -51.89 -5.51
C ARG A 1073 -5.85 -52.08 -4.55
N GLN A 1074 -5.64 -53.29 -4.04
CA GLN A 1074 -4.55 -53.57 -3.11
C GLN A 1074 -3.17 -53.34 -3.74
N ALA A 1075 -2.98 -53.64 -5.03
CA ALA A 1075 -1.72 -53.38 -5.71
C ALA A 1075 -1.43 -51.88 -5.87
N LEU A 1076 -2.46 -51.03 -5.99
CA LEU A 1076 -2.32 -49.58 -5.98
C LEU A 1076 -1.97 -49.05 -4.59
N VAL A 1077 -2.60 -49.59 -3.54
CA VAL A 1077 -2.29 -49.27 -2.13
C VAL A 1077 -0.86 -49.63 -1.80
N ASP A 1078 -0.47 -50.89 -2.04
CA ASP A 1078 0.90 -51.40 -1.79
C ASP A 1078 1.94 -50.62 -2.60
N GLY A 1079 1.57 -50.16 -3.81
CA GLY A 1079 2.42 -49.35 -4.66
C GLY A 1079 2.64 -47.94 -4.11
N LEU A 1080 1.61 -47.32 -3.54
CA LEU A 1080 1.70 -45.99 -2.92
C LEU A 1080 2.49 -46.01 -1.60
N ASP A 1081 2.49 -47.12 -0.89
CA ASP A 1081 3.26 -47.32 0.35
C ASP A 1081 4.78 -47.51 0.12
N ARG A 1082 5.21 -47.74 -1.13
CA ARG A 1082 6.61 -47.98 -1.49
C ARG A 1082 7.21 -46.79 -2.22
N GLN A 1083 7.97 -45.95 -1.51
CA GLN A 1083 8.74 -44.87 -2.11
C GLN A 1083 10.18 -45.29 -2.47
N PRO A 1084 10.76 -44.82 -3.60
CA PRO A 1084 10.14 -43.95 -4.61
C PRO A 1084 9.14 -44.71 -5.51
N TRP A 1085 8.08 -44.02 -5.96
CA TRP A 1085 7.03 -44.64 -6.75
C TRP A 1085 7.50 -45.05 -8.17
N PRO A 1086 7.21 -46.29 -8.62
CA PRO A 1086 7.54 -46.74 -9.97
C PRO A 1086 6.89 -45.88 -11.06
N ASN A 1087 7.60 -45.61 -12.17
CA ASN A 1087 7.09 -44.80 -13.30
C ASN A 1087 5.72 -45.26 -13.80
N ARG A 1088 5.49 -46.57 -13.85
CA ARG A 1088 4.23 -47.15 -14.33
C ARG A 1088 3.06 -46.87 -13.39
N LEU A 1089 3.31 -46.82 -12.07
CA LEU A 1089 2.30 -46.41 -11.08
C LEU A 1089 1.98 -44.93 -11.24
N ARG A 1090 3.03 -44.09 -11.40
CA ARG A 1090 2.86 -42.65 -11.63
C ARG A 1090 2.01 -42.36 -12.88
N GLN A 1091 2.27 -43.05 -13.98
CA GLN A 1091 1.48 -42.94 -15.21
C GLN A 1091 0.02 -43.34 -15.00
N PHE A 1092 -0.24 -44.43 -14.26
CA PHE A 1092 -1.59 -44.89 -13.95
C PHE A 1092 -2.35 -43.84 -13.13
N LEU A 1093 -1.76 -43.40 -12.01
CA LEU A 1093 -2.37 -42.46 -11.08
C LEU A 1093 -2.58 -41.09 -11.73
N MET A 1094 -1.61 -40.57 -12.47
CA MET A 1094 -1.74 -39.30 -13.17
C MET A 1094 -2.86 -39.31 -14.22
N HIS A 1095 -2.99 -40.42 -14.97
CA HIS A 1095 -4.09 -40.54 -15.93
C HIS A 1095 -5.45 -40.64 -15.24
N TRP A 1096 -5.54 -41.41 -14.15
CA TRP A 1096 -6.73 -41.51 -13.32
C TRP A 1096 -7.15 -40.15 -12.73
N ASP A 1097 -6.20 -39.40 -12.19
CA ASP A 1097 -6.41 -38.07 -11.58
C ASP A 1097 -6.85 -37.02 -12.62
N ALA A 1098 -6.24 -37.05 -13.81
CA ALA A 1098 -6.64 -36.22 -14.93
C ALA A 1098 -8.08 -36.50 -15.40
N MET A 1099 -8.49 -37.78 -15.43
CA MET A 1099 -9.87 -38.15 -15.75
C MET A 1099 -10.84 -37.67 -14.67
N GLN A 1100 -10.51 -37.82 -13.39
CA GLN A 1100 -11.31 -37.31 -12.28
C GLN A 1100 -11.50 -35.78 -12.40
N THR A 1101 -10.41 -35.05 -12.65
CA THR A 1101 -10.44 -33.60 -12.88
C THR A 1101 -11.37 -33.23 -14.05
N ALA A 1102 -11.25 -33.91 -15.19
CA ALA A 1102 -12.07 -33.65 -16.37
C ALA A 1102 -13.56 -33.94 -16.14
N CYS A 1103 -13.89 -35.08 -15.53
CA CYS A 1103 -15.26 -35.45 -15.19
C CYS A 1103 -15.85 -34.46 -14.19
N ALA A 1104 -15.10 -34.07 -13.16
CA ALA A 1104 -15.60 -33.23 -12.10
C ALA A 1104 -15.77 -31.76 -12.52
N ARG A 1105 -14.87 -31.22 -13.37
CA ARG A 1105 -15.09 -29.94 -14.06
C ARG A 1105 -16.33 -29.95 -14.97
N ALA A 1106 -16.75 -31.12 -15.44
CA ALA A 1106 -17.99 -31.35 -16.17
C ALA A 1106 -19.19 -31.70 -15.25
N ASN A 1107 -19.07 -31.49 -13.93
CA ASN A 1107 -20.06 -31.81 -12.90
C ASN A 1107 -20.54 -33.27 -12.95
N THR A 1108 -19.61 -34.19 -13.15
CA THR A 1108 -19.84 -35.64 -13.27
C THR A 1108 -18.86 -36.39 -12.38
N ARG A 1109 -19.33 -37.33 -11.55
CA ARG A 1109 -18.47 -38.16 -10.69
C ARG A 1109 -17.93 -39.35 -11.48
N LEU A 1110 -16.65 -39.66 -11.34
CA LEU A 1110 -16.03 -40.85 -11.93
C LEU A 1110 -15.83 -41.92 -10.87
N ARG A 1111 -16.26 -43.15 -11.12
CA ARG A 1111 -16.02 -44.32 -10.26
C ARG A 1111 -15.31 -45.42 -11.03
N PHE A 1112 -14.43 -46.16 -10.39
CA PHE A 1112 -13.75 -47.30 -11.01
C PHE A 1112 -13.93 -48.56 -10.17
N TYR A 1113 -14.73 -49.49 -10.66
CA TYR A 1113 -14.89 -50.82 -10.07
C TYR A 1113 -13.87 -51.77 -10.71
N CYS A 1114 -13.03 -52.40 -9.89
CA CYS A 1114 -11.92 -53.23 -10.34
C CYS A 1114 -11.88 -54.58 -9.60
N SER A 1115 -11.13 -55.54 -10.13
CA SER A 1115 -10.83 -56.82 -9.48
C SER A 1115 -10.25 -56.62 -8.07
N SER A 1116 -10.43 -57.62 -7.20
CA SER A 1116 -9.98 -57.61 -5.79
C SER A 1116 -8.48 -57.41 -5.65
#